data_AF-A0A8C3YK65-F1
#
_entry.id   AF-A0A8C3YK65-F1
#
_cell.length_a   1.000
_cell.length_b   1.000
_cell.length_c   1.000
_cell.angle_alpha   90.00
_cell.angle_beta   90.00
_cell.angle_gamma   90.00
#
_symmetry.space_group_name_H-M   'P 1'
#
loop_
_entity.id
_entity.type
_entity.pdbx_description
1 polymer ?
#
loop_
_entity_poly.entity_id
_entity_poly.type
_entity_poly.pdbx_seq_one_letter_code
_entity_poly.pdbx_strand_id
1 'polypeptide(L)'
;MEDLGENTTVLSTLRSLNNFIAQRVEGGSGLDVPASVQGSLQMQFQQSMQLEERAEQIRSKSHLIQVEREKMQMELSHKRARVELERAASTSARSYEREVDRNQELLARIRQLQEREAEAEEKMKEQLERYRLCQQSLDAASRRLREEEDGRAEAGETISALKGRVSELQWSAMNQEMQVKRLESEKQELKEQLDLQHKKWQEANQKVQELQAIQEARADQEQRIKDLEQKLSLQEQDAVIVKNMRSELVRLPVVERELRQLREENACLRETQEASGLLREELEGLQRRLGRQEKLQENLVALELEKERLLAKLQSWERLDQTTGLSIRTPEELSRFIVELQQRELALKDRNSTITSSARGLEKALLQLQEEVRQAGSQLLEERKKRETHEALARRLQKRVLLLTKERDGMRAILGSYDSELAPAEYAPQLARRLREAEDTAQKVHAHSSELEVQLSQALEELGAQKQRADALEMELKMLRSQAGPAEQGFLFSREEVSALRLKVEELERERSLLEDGKKQLEAQLERLTLQGDYDQSRTKVLHLSLNPASAARRQLREDQQRLQEECERLRELVRALEAGGPVPADLAAAAGLPSSKEVAGRPPPRPSVRGRPWAVREVEPPSRQVGGPASPSPAAGECHLSAVCPLIPRKRSAPRGQGPCLPTCGHFGDPASPLR
;
A
#
# COMPACT_ATOMS: atom_id res chain seq x y z
N MET A 1 -85.42 144.23 26.10
CA MET A 1 -86.45 143.19 26.24
C MET A 1 -87.04 143.39 27.61
N GLU A 2 -88.33 143.74 27.66
CA GLU A 2 -89.25 143.62 28.81
C GLU A 2 -88.86 144.17 30.20
N ASP A 3 -89.76 144.72 31.00
CA ASP A 3 -91.02 145.41 30.70
C ASP A 3 -91.46 146.21 31.95
N LEU A 4 -92.67 146.80 31.94
CA LEU A 4 -93.24 147.70 32.95
C LEU A 4 -92.60 149.11 32.92
N GLY A 5 -93.35 150.21 32.83
CA GLY A 5 -94.76 150.39 33.17
C GLY A 5 -94.91 150.77 34.66
N GLU A 6 -95.74 151.73 35.06
CA GLU A 6 -96.82 152.40 34.34
C GLU A 6 -97.08 153.83 34.88
N ASN A 7 -97.80 154.62 34.07
CA ASN A 7 -98.87 155.55 34.46
C ASN A 7 -98.76 156.31 35.82
N THR A 8 -98.50 157.63 35.75
CA THR A 8 -99.27 158.76 36.36
C THR A 8 -98.39 160.03 36.45
N THR A 9 -98.84 161.26 36.19
CA THR A 9 -100.01 161.74 35.41
C THR A 9 -99.71 163.15 34.88
N VAL A 10 -100.36 163.55 33.77
CA VAL A 10 -100.50 164.95 33.34
C VAL A 10 -101.99 165.16 32.97
N LEU A 11 -102.51 166.40 33.10
CA LEU A 11 -103.92 166.80 32.84
C LEU A 11 -104.92 166.22 33.87
N SER A 12 -105.68 167.02 34.62
CA SER A 12 -107.04 167.52 34.26
C SER A 12 -107.93 167.43 35.55
N THR A 13 -109.05 168.13 35.76
CA THR A 13 -109.66 169.32 35.11
C THR A 13 -110.59 170.07 36.08
N LEU A 14 -110.73 171.37 35.83
CA LEU A 14 -111.93 172.22 36.02
C LEU A 14 -113.29 171.56 36.41
N ARG A 15 -113.76 171.90 37.63
CA ARG A 15 -115.15 172.18 38.08
C ARG A 15 -115.12 172.36 39.62
N SER A 16 -115.96 173.14 40.30
CA SER A 16 -117.11 174.03 39.97
C SER A 16 -116.70 175.51 39.90
N LEU A 17 -117.20 176.36 39.01
CA LEU A 17 -118.58 176.85 38.76
C LEU A 17 -119.14 177.88 39.77
N ASN A 18 -119.68 178.97 39.19
CA ASN A 18 -120.67 179.94 39.67
C ASN A 18 -120.26 181.17 40.52
N ASN A 19 -120.59 182.34 39.93
CA ASN A 19 -121.01 183.61 40.54
C ASN A 19 -119.92 184.55 41.15
N PHE A 20 -119.96 185.87 40.97
CA PHE A 20 -120.88 186.69 40.15
C PHE A 20 -120.24 187.97 39.59
N ILE A 21 -120.94 188.56 38.62
CA ILE A 21 -120.73 189.90 38.04
C ILE A 21 -121.25 190.99 39.01
N ALA A 22 -120.66 192.19 38.92
CA ALA A 22 -121.14 193.51 39.35
C ALA A 22 -122.23 193.66 40.46
N GLN A 23 -121.81 194.30 41.55
CA GLN A 23 -122.52 195.35 42.32
C GLN A 23 -121.48 196.48 42.51
N ARG A 24 -121.70 197.80 42.28
CA ARG A 24 -122.88 198.67 42.01
C ARG A 24 -123.86 198.83 43.19
N VAL A 25 -124.38 200.05 43.35
CA VAL A 25 -125.10 200.61 44.54
C VAL A 25 -124.10 200.90 45.69
N GLU A 26 -123.78 202.12 46.14
CA GLU A 26 -124.50 203.41 46.41
C GLU A 26 -125.01 203.56 47.86
N GLY A 27 -124.85 204.78 48.42
CA GLY A 27 -125.34 205.21 49.76
C GLY A 27 -124.37 204.94 50.92
N GLY A 28 -124.15 205.84 51.90
CA GLY A 28 -124.55 207.25 52.11
C GLY A 28 -123.33 208.10 52.57
N SER A 29 -123.34 209.44 52.67
CA SER A 29 -124.34 210.40 53.19
C SER A 29 -124.55 210.30 54.71
N GLY A 30 -124.60 211.38 55.54
CA GLY A 30 -124.57 212.85 55.30
C GLY A 30 -123.33 213.57 55.89
N LEU A 31 -123.16 214.91 55.86
CA LEU A 31 -124.01 216.02 56.38
C LEU A 31 -124.07 216.04 57.94
N ASP A 32 -124.02 217.18 58.65
CA ASP A 32 -124.52 218.53 58.32
C ASP A 32 -123.70 219.72 58.94
N VAL A 33 -124.18 220.96 58.75
CA VAL A 33 -123.59 222.24 59.25
C VAL A 33 -124.59 223.05 60.10
N PRO A 34 -124.18 223.76 61.20
CA PRO A 34 -123.68 225.16 61.12
C PRO A 34 -122.57 225.43 62.20
N ALA A 35 -122.17 226.64 62.66
CA ALA A 35 -122.60 228.04 62.48
C ALA A 35 -121.40 229.04 62.59
N SER A 36 -121.68 230.35 62.46
CA SER A 36 -120.77 231.51 62.55
C SER A 36 -120.22 231.78 63.98
N VAL A 37 -119.23 232.65 64.28
CA VAL A 37 -118.84 233.99 63.75
C VAL A 37 -117.31 234.26 63.89
N GLN A 38 -116.73 235.02 62.92
CA GLN A 38 -115.45 235.79 62.87
C GLN A 38 -114.23 235.44 63.77
N GLY A 39 -113.02 235.31 63.18
CA GLY A 39 -111.77 235.10 63.96
C GLY A 39 -110.38 235.33 63.31
N SER A 40 -110.28 235.94 62.11
CA SER A 40 -109.01 236.12 61.33
C SER A 40 -108.35 234.84 60.77
N LEU A 41 -107.50 234.96 59.74
CA LEU A 41 -107.27 233.89 58.76
C LEU A 41 -105.89 233.18 58.79
N GLN A 42 -104.91 233.64 59.58
CA GLN A 42 -103.50 233.33 59.31
C GLN A 42 -103.01 231.94 59.80
N MET A 43 -103.68 231.31 60.77
CA MET A 43 -103.15 230.10 61.45
C MET A 43 -103.37 228.78 60.69
N GLN A 44 -104.37 228.67 59.79
CA GLN A 44 -104.77 227.37 59.24
C GLN A 44 -103.81 226.81 58.18
N PHE A 45 -103.13 227.66 57.41
CA PHE A 45 -102.25 227.20 56.32
C PHE A 45 -101.03 226.39 56.79
N GLN A 46 -100.50 226.64 57.99
CA GLN A 46 -99.30 225.93 58.48
C GLN A 46 -99.57 224.47 58.88
N GLN A 47 -100.82 224.10 59.20
CA GLN A 47 -101.14 222.74 59.65
C GLN A 47 -101.30 221.74 58.48
N SER A 48 -101.64 222.20 57.27
CA SER A 48 -101.85 221.32 56.11
C SER A 48 -100.54 220.68 55.63
N MET A 49 -99.49 221.50 55.42
CA MET A 49 -98.16 221.05 54.94
C MET A 49 -97.59 219.88 55.76
N GLN A 50 -97.73 219.92 57.08
CA GLN A 50 -97.13 218.93 58.00
C GLN A 50 -97.76 217.53 57.91
N LEU A 51 -98.86 217.36 57.18
CA LEU A 51 -99.54 216.08 57.00
C LEU A 51 -99.10 215.36 55.71
N GLU A 52 -98.81 216.09 54.63
CA GLU A 52 -98.38 215.50 53.35
C GLU A 52 -96.96 214.93 53.44
N GLU A 53 -96.01 215.65 54.04
CA GLU A 53 -94.64 215.17 54.27
C GLU A 53 -94.59 213.83 55.04
N ARG A 54 -95.56 213.61 55.94
CA ARG A 54 -95.68 212.36 56.72
C ARG A 54 -96.21 211.20 55.88
N ALA A 55 -97.07 211.46 54.90
CA ALA A 55 -97.60 210.44 54.00
C ALA A 55 -96.51 209.89 53.07
N GLU A 56 -95.62 210.75 52.56
CA GLU A 56 -94.52 210.35 51.69
C GLU A 56 -93.48 209.48 52.42
N GLN A 57 -93.15 209.82 53.67
CA GLN A 57 -92.26 209.03 54.52
C GLN A 57 -92.77 207.61 54.83
N ILE A 58 -94.07 207.34 54.70
CA ILE A 58 -94.63 205.99 54.89
C ILE A 58 -94.51 205.18 53.59
N ARG A 59 -94.73 205.81 52.44
CA ARG A 59 -94.63 205.17 51.11
C ARG A 59 -93.21 204.67 50.82
N SER A 60 -92.19 205.50 51.09
CA SER A 60 -90.78 205.12 50.86
C SER A 60 -90.33 203.93 51.73
N LYS A 61 -90.72 203.91 53.02
CA LYS A 61 -90.44 202.79 53.94
C LYS A 61 -91.08 201.48 53.48
N SER A 62 -92.32 201.55 52.98
CA SER A 62 -93.04 200.37 52.48
C SER A 62 -92.36 199.76 51.24
N HIS A 63 -91.88 200.58 50.32
CA HIS A 63 -91.17 200.12 49.12
C HIS A 63 -89.83 199.45 49.46
N LEU A 64 -89.10 199.95 50.45
CA LEU A 64 -87.80 199.41 50.86
C LEU A 64 -87.96 197.99 51.43
N ILE A 65 -88.94 197.79 52.33
CA ILE A 65 -89.27 196.47 52.91
C ILE A 65 -89.65 195.43 51.84
N GLN A 66 -90.26 195.84 50.72
CA GLN A 66 -90.62 194.93 49.65
C GLN A 66 -89.38 194.42 48.89
N VAL A 67 -88.44 195.30 48.55
CA VAL A 67 -87.19 194.92 47.86
C VAL A 67 -86.32 194.01 48.73
N GLU A 68 -86.29 194.21 50.05
CA GLU A 68 -85.59 193.33 50.99
C GLU A 68 -86.15 191.89 51.01
N ARG A 69 -87.47 191.74 50.89
CA ARG A 69 -88.12 190.42 50.80
C ARG A 69 -87.77 189.70 49.50
N GLU A 70 -87.82 190.42 48.37
CA GLU A 70 -87.47 189.89 47.05
C GLU A 70 -85.99 189.47 46.99
N LYS A 71 -85.08 190.29 47.54
CA LYS A 71 -83.66 189.95 47.72
C LYS A 71 -83.48 188.65 48.52
N MET A 72 -84.10 188.55 49.69
CA MET A 72 -83.98 187.37 50.55
C MET A 72 -84.55 186.11 49.88
N GLN A 73 -85.63 186.24 49.11
CA GLN A 73 -86.21 185.14 48.33
C GLN A 73 -85.27 184.66 47.21
N MET A 74 -84.58 185.59 46.52
CA MET A 74 -83.57 185.25 45.50
C MET A 74 -82.28 184.66 46.10
N GLU A 75 -81.84 185.11 47.27
CA GLU A 75 -80.74 184.46 47.98
C GLU A 75 -81.09 183.01 48.37
N LEU A 76 -82.32 182.76 48.80
CA LEU A 76 -82.79 181.42 49.15
C LEU A 76 -82.94 180.50 47.93
N SER A 77 -83.38 181.01 46.77
CA SER A 77 -83.45 180.22 45.54
C SER A 77 -82.05 179.87 45.01
N HIS A 78 -81.11 180.82 45.01
CA HIS A 78 -79.72 180.57 44.62
C HIS A 78 -79.03 179.55 45.55
N LYS A 79 -79.25 179.63 46.87
CA LYS A 79 -78.74 178.66 47.85
C LYS A 79 -79.30 177.24 47.60
N ARG A 80 -80.57 177.10 47.19
CA ARG A 80 -81.17 175.79 46.81
C ARG A 80 -80.55 175.23 45.53
N ALA A 81 -80.52 176.01 44.46
CA ALA A 81 -79.97 175.57 43.17
C ALA A 81 -78.50 175.12 43.28
N ARG A 82 -77.69 175.82 44.09
CA ARG A 82 -76.32 175.41 44.39
C ARG A 82 -76.24 174.06 45.10
N VAL A 83 -77.05 173.85 46.14
CA VAL A 83 -77.09 172.56 46.88
C VAL A 83 -77.60 171.42 46.00
N GLU A 84 -78.52 171.69 45.07
CA GLU A 84 -79.02 170.72 44.10
C GLU A 84 -77.94 170.33 43.07
N LEU A 85 -77.15 171.29 42.58
CA LEU A 85 -75.98 171.01 41.71
C LEU A 85 -74.86 170.27 42.44
N GLU A 86 -74.53 170.65 43.67
CA GLU A 86 -73.54 169.95 44.51
C GLU A 86 -73.99 168.51 44.81
N ARG A 87 -75.30 168.29 45.06
CA ARG A 87 -75.88 166.95 45.18
C ARG A 87 -75.77 166.15 43.88
N ALA A 88 -76.16 166.74 42.74
CA ALA A 88 -76.08 166.09 41.43
C ALA A 88 -74.65 165.65 41.09
N ALA A 89 -73.66 166.52 41.32
CA ALA A 89 -72.24 166.21 41.18
C ALA A 89 -71.78 165.09 42.14
N SER A 90 -72.24 165.10 43.40
CA SER A 90 -71.94 164.01 44.34
C SER A 90 -72.54 162.66 43.93
N THR A 91 -73.71 162.66 43.26
CA THR A 91 -74.33 161.43 42.74
C THR A 91 -73.67 160.92 41.47
N SER A 92 -73.20 161.79 40.57
CA SER A 92 -72.47 161.37 39.37
C SER A 92 -71.07 160.85 39.72
N ALA A 93 -70.33 161.50 40.63
CA ALA A 93 -69.05 161.01 41.14
C ALA A 93 -69.17 159.57 41.68
N ARG A 94 -70.15 159.33 42.56
CA ARG A 94 -70.48 157.99 43.10
C ARG A 94 -70.96 156.97 42.08
N SER A 95 -71.37 157.42 40.88
CA SER A 95 -71.69 156.51 39.77
C SER A 95 -70.41 156.10 39.04
N TYR A 96 -69.49 157.04 38.77
CA TYR A 96 -68.21 156.76 38.14
C TYR A 96 -67.30 155.88 39.01
N GLU A 97 -67.28 156.08 40.33
CA GLU A 97 -66.56 155.20 41.28
C GLU A 97 -66.97 153.73 41.07
N ARG A 98 -68.28 153.45 41.04
CA ARG A 98 -68.83 152.09 40.83
C ARG A 98 -68.52 151.53 39.45
N GLU A 99 -68.51 152.35 38.40
CA GLU A 99 -68.09 151.87 37.09
C GLU A 99 -66.59 151.59 37.04
N VAL A 100 -65.76 152.34 37.78
CA VAL A 100 -64.33 152.03 37.94
C VAL A 100 -64.16 150.70 38.69
N ASP A 101 -64.88 150.47 39.79
CA ASP A 101 -64.85 149.20 40.53
C ASP A 101 -65.26 148.01 39.64
N ARG A 102 -66.35 148.14 38.89
CA ARG A 102 -66.81 147.14 37.92
C ARG A 102 -65.79 146.88 36.82
N ASN A 103 -65.14 147.92 36.29
CA ASN A 103 -64.08 147.74 35.29
C ASN A 103 -62.84 147.05 35.89
N GLN A 104 -62.50 147.30 37.16
CA GLN A 104 -61.45 146.56 37.86
C GLN A 104 -61.83 145.08 38.07
N GLU A 105 -63.07 144.79 38.46
CA GLU A 105 -63.58 143.41 38.52
C GLU A 105 -63.51 142.70 37.16
N LEU A 106 -63.94 143.36 36.09
CA LEU A 106 -63.90 142.79 34.73
C LEU A 106 -62.45 142.54 34.27
N LEU A 107 -61.52 143.47 34.53
CA LEU A 107 -60.10 143.28 34.24
C LEU A 107 -59.49 142.13 35.07
N ALA A 108 -59.87 141.97 36.33
CA ALA A 108 -59.45 140.84 37.16
C ALA A 108 -59.99 139.50 36.63
N ARG A 109 -61.26 139.45 36.21
CA ARG A 109 -61.86 138.26 35.58
C ARG A 109 -61.21 137.92 34.24
N ILE A 110 -60.87 138.92 33.41
CA ILE A 110 -60.15 138.73 32.15
C ILE A 110 -58.77 138.13 32.41
N ARG A 111 -58.00 138.64 33.40
CA ARG A 111 -56.70 138.06 33.78
C ARG A 111 -56.83 136.61 34.24
N GLN A 112 -57.80 136.31 35.10
CA GLN A 112 -58.06 134.93 35.55
C GLN A 112 -58.48 133.97 34.41
N LEU A 113 -59.09 134.48 33.34
CA LEU A 113 -59.36 133.68 32.14
C LEU A 113 -58.09 133.47 31.31
N GLN A 114 -57.29 134.52 31.10
CA GLN A 114 -56.00 134.43 30.40
C GLN A 114 -54.99 133.50 31.10
N GLU A 115 -54.94 133.53 32.43
CA GLU A 115 -54.15 132.61 33.26
C GLU A 115 -54.59 131.15 33.05
N ARG A 116 -55.91 130.89 33.03
CA ARG A 116 -56.47 129.55 32.77
C ARG A 116 -56.27 129.07 31.33
N GLU A 117 -56.33 129.98 30.36
CA GLU A 117 -56.05 129.70 28.95
C GLU A 117 -54.57 129.34 28.76
N ALA A 118 -53.64 130.11 29.36
CA ALA A 118 -52.22 129.79 29.37
C ALA A 118 -51.92 128.44 30.05
N GLU A 119 -52.48 128.19 31.24
CA GLU A 119 -52.40 126.89 31.92
C GLU A 119 -52.92 125.73 31.05
N ALA A 120 -54.02 125.94 30.31
CA ALA A 120 -54.59 124.93 29.43
C ALA A 120 -53.72 124.69 28.20
N GLU A 121 -53.16 125.75 27.60
CA GLU A 121 -52.18 125.64 26.53
C GLU A 121 -50.92 124.88 26.97
N GLU A 122 -50.38 125.17 28.16
CA GLU A 122 -49.20 124.47 28.70
C GLU A 122 -49.50 122.98 28.90
N LYS A 123 -50.64 122.65 29.51
CA LYS A 123 -51.08 121.24 29.67
C LYS A 123 -51.27 120.53 28.32
N MET A 124 -51.72 121.24 27.29
CA MET A 124 -51.82 120.70 25.92
C MET A 124 -50.45 120.54 25.26
N LYS A 125 -49.51 121.48 25.46
CA LYS A 125 -48.12 121.37 24.99
C LYS A 125 -47.41 120.18 25.64
N GLU A 126 -47.53 120.02 26.97
CA GLU A 126 -47.04 118.85 27.69
C GLU A 126 -47.64 117.53 27.15
N GLN A 127 -48.95 117.49 26.89
CA GLN A 127 -49.59 116.30 26.33
C GLN A 127 -49.05 115.98 24.94
N LEU A 128 -48.91 116.97 24.05
CA LEU A 128 -48.33 116.78 22.72
C LEU A 128 -46.87 116.30 22.78
N GLU A 129 -46.08 116.79 23.74
CA GLU A 129 -44.71 116.32 23.96
C GLU A 129 -44.66 114.89 24.51
N ARG A 130 -45.52 114.54 25.48
CA ARG A 130 -45.70 113.16 25.96
C ARG A 130 -46.11 112.23 24.81
N TYR A 131 -47.08 112.62 23.97
CA TYR A 131 -47.48 111.85 22.79
C TYR A 131 -46.34 111.70 21.77
N ARG A 132 -45.57 112.76 21.49
CA ARG A 132 -44.39 112.70 20.60
C ARG A 132 -43.32 111.74 21.14
N LEU A 133 -43.01 111.80 22.43
CA LEU A 133 -42.05 110.90 23.07
C LEU A 133 -42.54 109.44 23.07
N CYS A 134 -43.83 109.22 23.35
CA CYS A 134 -44.44 107.89 23.22
C CYS A 134 -44.37 107.37 21.78
N GLN A 135 -44.73 108.18 20.77
CA GLN A 135 -44.60 107.82 19.35
C GLN A 135 -43.15 107.48 18.97
N GLN A 136 -42.18 108.31 19.36
CA GLN A 136 -40.76 108.04 19.13
C GLN A 136 -40.29 106.73 19.79
N SER A 137 -40.78 106.43 21.00
CA SER A 137 -40.47 105.17 21.70
C SER A 137 -41.09 103.94 21.03
N LEU A 138 -42.32 104.06 20.50
CA LEU A 138 -43.00 103.00 19.76
C LEU A 138 -42.37 102.77 18.38
N ASP A 139 -41.95 103.83 17.70
CA ASP A 139 -41.18 103.77 16.46
C ASP A 139 -39.82 103.08 16.68
N ALA A 140 -39.10 103.44 17.75
CA ALA A 140 -37.83 102.83 18.10
C ALA A 140 -38.00 101.34 18.48
N ALA A 141 -39.06 100.99 19.22
CA ALA A 141 -39.39 99.60 19.50
C ALA A 141 -39.77 98.82 18.23
N SER A 142 -40.54 99.43 17.32
CA SER A 142 -40.95 98.83 16.05
C SER A 142 -39.79 98.61 15.08
N ARG A 143 -38.77 99.49 15.09
CA ARG A 143 -37.52 99.30 14.33
C ARG A 143 -36.70 98.14 14.90
N ARG A 144 -36.49 98.11 16.22
CA ARG A 144 -35.82 96.99 16.90
C ARG A 144 -36.51 95.65 16.68
N LEU A 145 -37.83 95.61 16.67
CA LEU A 145 -38.57 94.37 16.38
C LEU A 145 -38.34 93.89 14.94
N ARG A 146 -38.24 94.80 13.96
CA ARG A 146 -37.88 94.44 12.58
C ARG A 146 -36.43 93.98 12.48
N GLU A 147 -35.49 94.69 13.10
CA GLU A 147 -34.07 94.30 13.18
C GLU A 147 -33.91 92.88 13.78
N GLU A 148 -34.72 92.54 14.79
CA GLU A 148 -34.81 91.20 15.38
C GLU A 148 -35.55 90.17 14.51
N GLU A 149 -36.55 90.56 13.72
CA GLU A 149 -37.27 89.68 12.78
C GLU A 149 -36.42 89.36 11.55
N ASP A 150 -35.74 90.36 10.98
CA ASP A 150 -34.78 90.24 9.87
C ASP A 150 -33.59 89.37 10.31
N GLY A 151 -33.00 89.64 11.49
CA GLY A 151 -31.93 88.80 12.05
C GLY A 151 -32.37 87.34 12.33
N ARG A 152 -33.65 87.11 12.64
CA ARG A 152 -34.22 85.75 12.74
C ARG A 152 -34.48 85.11 11.37
N ALA A 153 -34.78 85.90 10.34
CA ALA A 153 -34.88 85.43 8.96
C ALA A 153 -33.50 84.99 8.45
N GLU A 154 -32.45 85.80 8.63
CA GLU A 154 -31.06 85.45 8.32
C GLU A 154 -30.59 84.19 9.10
N ALA A 155 -30.95 84.08 10.38
CA ALA A 155 -30.71 82.88 11.17
C ALA A 155 -31.49 81.66 10.62
N GLY A 156 -32.73 81.85 10.15
CA GLY A 156 -33.54 80.82 9.52
C GLY A 156 -32.95 80.33 8.19
N GLU A 157 -32.49 81.25 7.34
CA GLU A 157 -31.83 80.95 6.07
C GLU A 157 -30.51 80.21 6.29
N THR A 158 -29.65 80.68 7.20
CA THR A 158 -28.38 80.01 7.54
C THR A 158 -28.62 78.63 8.16
N ILE A 159 -29.63 78.46 9.02
CA ILE A 159 -30.07 77.14 9.51
C ILE A 159 -30.57 76.25 8.35
N SER A 160 -31.28 76.79 7.36
CA SER A 160 -31.75 76.01 6.20
C SER A 160 -30.57 75.55 5.32
N ALA A 161 -29.59 76.42 5.08
CA ALA A 161 -28.38 76.10 4.32
C ALA A 161 -27.49 75.08 5.05
N LEU A 162 -27.38 75.18 6.37
CA LEU A 162 -26.70 74.18 7.20
C LEU A 162 -27.42 72.83 7.18
N LYS A 163 -28.77 72.79 7.23
CA LYS A 163 -29.55 71.55 7.07
C LYS A 163 -29.34 70.92 5.68
N GLY A 164 -29.27 71.73 4.63
CA GLY A 164 -28.92 71.28 3.27
C GLY A 164 -27.54 70.61 3.26
N ARG A 165 -26.50 71.32 3.72
CA ARG A 165 -25.13 70.78 3.82
C ARG A 165 -25.02 69.54 4.69
N VAL A 166 -25.74 69.47 5.81
CA VAL A 166 -25.80 68.25 6.65
C VAL A 166 -26.41 67.08 5.87
N SER A 167 -27.43 67.31 5.06
CA SER A 167 -28.06 66.27 4.23
C SER A 167 -27.13 65.81 3.09
N GLU A 168 -26.40 66.74 2.45
CA GLU A 168 -25.37 66.45 1.44
C GLU A 168 -24.20 65.64 2.04
N LEU A 169 -23.77 66.00 3.25
CA LEU A 169 -22.71 65.28 3.99
C LEU A 169 -23.20 63.89 4.44
N GLN A 170 -24.45 63.75 4.88
CA GLN A 170 -25.05 62.45 5.20
C GLN A 170 -25.14 61.55 3.96
N TRP A 171 -25.58 62.07 2.81
CA TRP A 171 -25.69 61.30 1.57
C TRP A 171 -24.32 60.90 1.01
N SER A 172 -23.34 61.80 1.04
CA SER A 172 -21.97 61.49 0.62
C SER A 172 -21.27 60.51 1.58
N ALA A 173 -21.48 60.62 2.89
CA ALA A 173 -21.02 59.63 3.87
C ALA A 173 -21.66 58.25 3.63
N MET A 174 -22.97 58.17 3.41
CA MET A 174 -23.67 56.92 3.09
C MET A 174 -23.15 56.27 1.79
N ASN A 175 -22.85 57.07 0.77
CA ASN A 175 -22.22 56.60 -0.47
C ASN A 175 -20.79 56.07 -0.23
N GLN A 176 -20.00 56.74 0.60
CA GLN A 176 -18.66 56.29 1.00
C GLN A 176 -18.73 54.99 1.81
N GLU A 177 -19.65 54.86 2.77
CA GLU A 177 -19.91 53.60 3.47
C GLU A 177 -20.25 52.46 2.51
N MET A 178 -21.09 52.72 1.50
CA MET A 178 -21.45 51.72 0.49
C MET A 178 -20.26 51.36 -0.41
N GLN A 179 -19.34 52.30 -0.68
CA GLN A 179 -18.08 52.01 -1.38
C GLN A 179 -17.15 51.16 -0.50
N VAL A 180 -16.97 51.50 0.77
CA VAL A 180 -16.19 50.72 1.74
C VAL A 180 -16.72 49.29 1.84
N LYS A 181 -18.03 49.10 2.03
CA LYS A 181 -18.66 47.78 2.14
C LYS A 181 -18.46 46.91 0.88
N ARG A 182 -18.43 47.52 -0.33
CA ARG A 182 -18.10 46.82 -1.59
C ARG A 182 -16.63 46.41 -1.65
N LEU A 183 -15.72 47.33 -1.34
CA LEU A 183 -14.28 47.06 -1.26
C LEU A 183 -13.95 46.02 -0.16
N GLU A 184 -14.75 45.94 0.90
CA GLU A 184 -14.64 44.92 1.95
C GLU A 184 -15.07 43.53 1.46
N SER A 185 -16.16 43.42 0.69
CA SER A 185 -16.53 42.14 0.02
C SER A 185 -15.51 41.73 -1.04
N GLU A 186 -15.06 42.64 -1.92
CA GLU A 186 -14.02 42.35 -2.92
C GLU A 186 -12.72 41.88 -2.25
N LYS A 187 -12.34 42.49 -1.12
CA LYS A 187 -11.20 42.09 -0.28
C LYS A 187 -11.40 40.75 0.44
N GLN A 188 -12.64 40.32 0.70
CA GLN A 188 -12.93 38.98 1.23
C GLN A 188 -12.83 37.94 0.11
N GLU A 189 -13.47 38.17 -1.03
CA GLU A 189 -13.39 37.30 -2.21
C GLU A 189 -11.94 37.08 -2.68
N LEU A 190 -11.13 38.14 -2.75
CA LEU A 190 -9.72 38.04 -3.13
C LEU A 190 -8.86 37.28 -2.09
N LYS A 191 -9.23 37.33 -0.80
CA LYS A 191 -8.58 36.49 0.24
C LYS A 191 -8.95 35.03 0.07
N GLU A 192 -10.24 34.72 -0.11
CA GLU A 192 -10.69 33.34 -0.31
C GLU A 192 -10.07 32.73 -1.58
N GLN A 193 -9.95 33.51 -2.66
CA GLN A 193 -9.21 33.12 -3.85
C GLN A 193 -7.72 32.86 -3.55
N LEU A 194 -7.06 33.73 -2.78
CA LEU A 194 -5.65 33.54 -2.38
C LEU A 194 -5.47 32.27 -1.53
N ASP A 195 -6.34 32.04 -0.54
CA ASP A 195 -6.33 30.85 0.33
C ASP A 195 -6.59 29.56 -0.47
N LEU A 196 -7.48 29.61 -1.47
CA LEU A 196 -7.72 28.49 -2.39
C LEU A 196 -6.52 28.20 -3.29
N GLN A 197 -5.80 29.23 -3.77
CA GLN A 197 -4.54 29.00 -4.51
C GLN A 197 -3.42 28.51 -3.60
N HIS A 198 -3.35 28.99 -2.35
CA HIS A 198 -2.35 28.52 -1.39
C HIS A 198 -2.57 27.04 -1.01
N LYS A 199 -3.82 26.60 -0.81
CA LYS A 199 -4.18 25.19 -0.62
C LYS A 199 -3.78 24.34 -1.82
N LYS A 200 -4.11 24.75 -3.05
CA LYS A 200 -3.69 24.05 -4.28
C LYS A 200 -2.16 23.94 -4.41
N TRP A 201 -1.43 24.98 -4.01
CA TRP A 201 0.03 24.97 -3.97
C TRP A 201 0.59 24.03 -2.89
N GLN A 202 -0.01 23.98 -1.70
CA GLN A 202 0.32 23.01 -0.66
C GLN A 202 0.07 21.56 -1.13
N GLU A 203 -1.08 21.29 -1.72
CA GLU A 203 -1.41 19.97 -2.31
C GLU A 203 -0.45 19.58 -3.44
N ALA A 204 -0.02 20.54 -4.28
CA ALA A 204 0.96 20.30 -5.33
C ALA A 204 2.34 19.97 -4.74
N ASN A 205 2.77 20.69 -3.70
CA ASN A 205 4.02 20.40 -3.01
C ASN A 205 4.01 19.03 -2.31
N GLN A 206 2.89 18.65 -1.69
CA GLN A 206 2.70 17.31 -1.10
C GLN A 206 2.87 16.22 -2.17
N LYS A 207 2.21 16.37 -3.33
CA LYS A 207 2.35 15.44 -4.47
C LYS A 207 3.78 15.41 -5.02
N VAL A 208 4.52 16.53 -5.00
CA VAL A 208 5.95 16.56 -5.36
C VAL A 208 6.80 15.79 -4.35
N GLN A 209 6.54 15.93 -3.05
CA GLN A 209 7.23 15.20 -1.98
C GLN A 209 6.94 13.69 -2.03
N GLU A 210 5.68 13.30 -2.27
CA GLU A 210 5.27 11.91 -2.52
C GLU A 210 6.02 11.33 -3.74
N LEU A 211 6.06 12.06 -4.86
CA LEU A 211 6.79 11.63 -6.06
C LEU A 211 8.31 11.57 -5.85
N GLN A 212 8.88 12.42 -5.00
CA GLN A 212 10.31 12.36 -4.62
C GLN A 212 10.59 11.11 -3.77
N ALA A 213 9.81 10.84 -2.73
CA ALA A 213 9.95 9.64 -1.91
C ALA A 213 9.78 8.33 -2.74
N ILE A 214 8.86 8.33 -3.71
CA ILE A 214 8.69 7.21 -4.65
C ILE A 214 9.90 7.06 -5.60
N GLN A 215 10.51 8.17 -6.04
CA GLN A 215 11.73 8.14 -6.86
C GLN A 215 12.96 7.64 -6.07
N GLU A 216 13.10 8.05 -4.81
CA GLU A 216 14.15 7.57 -3.91
C GLU A 216 14.00 6.09 -3.61
N ALA A 217 12.81 5.64 -3.20
CA ALA A 217 12.51 4.22 -2.97
C ALA A 217 12.71 3.35 -4.24
N ARG A 218 12.42 3.90 -5.43
CA ARG A 218 12.72 3.25 -6.71
C ARG A 218 14.23 3.19 -6.98
N ALA A 219 14.98 4.25 -6.73
CA ALA A 219 16.43 4.26 -6.92
C ALA A 219 17.12 3.21 -6.01
N ASP A 220 16.64 3.06 -4.79
CA ASP A 220 17.01 1.99 -3.85
C ASP A 220 16.73 0.58 -4.41
N GLN A 221 15.56 0.36 -5.01
CA GLN A 221 15.21 -0.90 -5.65
C GLN A 221 16.09 -1.18 -6.88
N GLU A 222 16.37 -0.17 -7.71
CA GLU A 222 17.26 -0.31 -8.86
C GLU A 222 18.72 -0.58 -8.46
N GLN A 223 19.19 -0.08 -7.31
CA GLN A 223 20.48 -0.45 -6.74
C GLN A 223 20.48 -1.91 -6.26
N ARG A 224 19.47 -2.32 -5.49
CA ARG A 224 19.33 -3.71 -5.00
C ARG A 224 19.24 -4.72 -6.15
N ILE A 225 18.61 -4.37 -7.27
CA ILE A 225 18.59 -5.19 -8.48
C ILE A 225 20.00 -5.34 -9.05
N LYS A 226 20.74 -4.24 -9.25
CA LYS A 226 22.13 -4.28 -9.75
C LYS A 226 23.07 -5.08 -8.84
N ASP A 227 22.87 -5.02 -7.53
CA ASP A 227 23.62 -5.83 -6.56
C ASP A 227 23.31 -7.33 -6.66
N LEU A 228 22.06 -7.70 -6.98
CA LEU A 228 21.64 -9.08 -7.19
C LEU A 228 22.09 -9.62 -8.56
N GLU A 229 22.03 -8.80 -9.61
CA GLU A 229 22.59 -9.10 -10.93
C GLU A 229 24.11 -9.34 -10.87
N GLN A 230 24.85 -8.50 -10.13
CA GLN A 230 26.27 -8.72 -9.86
C GLN A 230 26.51 -10.05 -9.14
N LYS A 231 25.77 -10.35 -8.06
CA LYS A 231 25.89 -11.62 -7.31
C LYS A 231 25.57 -12.84 -8.18
N LEU A 232 24.55 -12.77 -9.04
CA LEU A 232 24.24 -13.80 -10.02
C LEU A 232 25.40 -13.98 -11.01
N SER A 233 25.92 -12.89 -11.59
CA SER A 233 27.04 -12.99 -12.55
C SER A 233 28.31 -13.60 -11.93
N LEU A 234 28.55 -13.38 -10.64
CA LEU A 234 29.64 -14.03 -9.88
C LEU A 234 29.33 -15.51 -9.63
N GLN A 235 28.11 -15.86 -9.22
CA GLN A 235 27.69 -17.26 -9.05
C GLN A 235 27.73 -18.05 -10.36
N GLU A 236 27.45 -17.42 -11.51
CA GLU A 236 27.62 -18.01 -12.84
C GLU A 236 29.10 -18.26 -13.18
N GLN A 237 29.98 -17.31 -12.86
CA GLN A 237 31.43 -17.48 -13.00
C GLN A 237 31.96 -18.60 -12.11
N ASP A 238 31.57 -18.63 -10.84
CA ASP A 238 31.91 -19.70 -9.89
C ASP A 238 31.36 -21.05 -10.37
N ALA A 239 30.15 -21.09 -10.92
CA ALA A 239 29.58 -22.31 -11.50
C ALA A 239 30.33 -22.78 -12.76
N VAL A 240 30.91 -21.87 -13.55
CA VAL A 240 31.81 -22.23 -14.66
C VAL A 240 33.16 -22.74 -14.13
N ILE A 241 33.74 -22.10 -13.10
CA ILE A 241 34.97 -22.57 -12.45
C ILE A 241 34.74 -23.97 -11.86
N VAL A 242 33.66 -24.19 -11.12
CA VAL A 242 33.28 -25.49 -10.56
C VAL A 242 32.98 -26.52 -11.65
N LYS A 243 32.42 -26.14 -12.81
CA LYS A 243 32.28 -27.05 -13.97
C LYS A 243 33.64 -27.39 -14.59
N ASN A 244 34.53 -26.41 -14.75
CA ASN A 244 35.86 -26.60 -15.32
C ASN A 244 36.70 -27.48 -14.41
N MET A 245 36.76 -27.17 -13.11
CA MET A 245 37.29 -28.05 -12.08
C MET A 245 36.63 -29.42 -12.20
N ARG A 246 35.29 -29.56 -12.17
CA ARG A 246 34.58 -30.83 -12.41
C ARG A 246 34.96 -31.56 -13.73
N SER A 247 35.54 -30.87 -14.72
CA SER A 247 35.89 -31.40 -16.05
C SER A 247 37.38 -31.68 -16.30
N GLU A 248 38.28 -31.00 -15.59
CA GLU A 248 39.55 -31.61 -15.19
C GLU A 248 39.24 -32.83 -14.32
N LEU A 249 38.14 -32.74 -13.54
CA LEU A 249 37.83 -33.70 -12.50
C LEU A 249 37.21 -35.03 -12.92
N VAL A 250 36.04 -35.32 -13.66
CA VAL A 250 35.12 -36.60 -13.94
C VAL A 250 35.11 -37.76 -15.20
N ARG A 251 35.97 -38.58 -16.04
CA ARG A 251 37.40 -39.20 -16.48
C ARG A 251 38.77 -39.49 -15.66
N LEU A 252 39.81 -38.60 -15.60
CA LEU A 252 40.99 -38.34 -14.69
C LEU A 252 41.76 -39.52 -14.06
N PRO A 253 41.25 -40.34 -13.12
CA PRO A 253 41.74 -41.69 -12.91
C PRO A 253 41.84 -42.52 -14.20
N VAL A 254 41.34 -42.05 -15.34
CA VAL A 254 41.81 -42.45 -16.68
C VAL A 254 43.27 -42.10 -16.94
N VAL A 255 43.73 -40.86 -16.75
CA VAL A 255 45.17 -40.49 -16.76
C VAL A 255 45.95 -41.29 -15.70
N GLU A 256 45.41 -41.50 -14.50
CA GLU A 256 46.08 -42.40 -13.55
C GLU A 256 46.09 -43.87 -14.01
N ARG A 257 45.06 -44.36 -14.71
CA ARG A 257 45.01 -45.71 -15.28
C ARG A 257 45.98 -45.84 -16.44
N GLU A 258 46.04 -44.87 -17.34
CA GLU A 258 47.05 -44.77 -18.41
C GLU A 258 48.45 -44.80 -17.80
N LEU A 259 48.70 -44.05 -16.71
CA LEU A 259 50.00 -44.02 -16.04
C LEU A 259 50.29 -45.30 -15.23
N ARG A 260 49.26 -46.03 -14.75
CA ARG A 260 49.41 -47.41 -14.21
C ARG A 260 49.69 -48.42 -15.33
N GLN A 261 48.92 -48.41 -16.40
CA GLN A 261 49.08 -49.24 -17.59
C GLN A 261 50.46 -49.04 -18.21
N LEU A 262 50.93 -47.81 -18.42
CA LEU A 262 52.28 -47.54 -18.92
C LEU A 262 53.38 -48.03 -17.96
N ARG A 263 53.13 -48.07 -16.63
CA ARG A 263 54.06 -48.67 -15.65
C ARG A 263 54.04 -50.20 -15.72
N GLU A 264 52.85 -50.80 -15.85
CA GLU A 264 52.62 -52.24 -15.99
C GLU A 264 53.21 -52.74 -17.32
N GLU A 265 52.97 -52.05 -18.43
CA GLU A 265 53.63 -52.28 -19.72
C GLU A 265 55.14 -52.15 -19.62
N ASN A 266 55.68 -51.15 -18.92
CA ASN A 266 57.13 -51.04 -18.69
C ASN A 266 57.67 -52.16 -17.77
N ALA A 267 56.85 -52.74 -16.89
CA ALA A 267 57.22 -53.92 -16.10
C ALA A 267 57.20 -55.17 -17.00
N CYS A 268 56.10 -55.44 -17.69
CA CYS A 268 55.95 -56.51 -18.68
C CYS A 268 57.02 -56.43 -19.79
N LEU A 269 57.45 -55.25 -20.22
CA LEU A 269 58.54 -55.08 -21.19
C LEU A 269 59.92 -55.38 -20.60
N ARG A 270 60.13 -55.21 -19.29
CA ARG A 270 61.35 -55.68 -18.60
C ARG A 270 61.28 -57.19 -18.39
N GLU A 271 60.17 -57.70 -17.85
CA GLU A 271 59.93 -59.13 -17.66
C GLU A 271 60.00 -59.90 -18.98
N THR A 272 59.53 -59.35 -20.10
CA THR A 272 59.70 -59.97 -21.44
C THR A 272 61.09 -59.73 -22.05
N GLN A 273 61.86 -58.71 -21.63
CA GLN A 273 63.28 -58.60 -21.98
C GLN A 273 64.14 -59.61 -21.18
N GLU A 274 63.85 -59.78 -19.90
CA GLU A 274 64.45 -60.76 -18.99
C GLU A 274 64.07 -62.18 -19.42
N ALA A 275 62.79 -62.45 -19.68
CA ALA A 275 62.32 -63.71 -20.25
C ALA A 275 62.78 -63.91 -21.70
N SER A 276 63.07 -62.85 -22.48
CA SER A 276 63.80 -62.98 -23.75
C SER A 276 65.29 -63.26 -23.53
N GLY A 277 65.86 -62.85 -22.39
CA GLY A 277 67.19 -63.25 -21.93
C GLY A 277 67.20 -64.74 -21.60
N LEU A 278 66.31 -65.17 -20.70
CA LEU A 278 66.11 -66.59 -20.36
C LEU A 278 65.76 -67.43 -21.59
N LEU A 279 64.90 -66.96 -22.50
CA LEU A 279 64.61 -67.65 -23.76
C LEU A 279 65.78 -67.59 -24.75
N ARG A 280 66.74 -66.66 -24.65
CA ARG A 280 68.02 -66.74 -25.39
C ARG A 280 68.95 -67.74 -24.75
N GLU A 281 69.07 -67.77 -23.42
CA GLU A 281 69.86 -68.77 -22.68
C GLU A 281 69.29 -70.18 -22.85
N GLU A 282 67.96 -70.31 -22.92
CA GLU A 282 67.23 -71.53 -23.26
C GLU A 282 67.23 -71.81 -24.76
N LEU A 283 67.26 -70.83 -25.67
CA LEU A 283 67.43 -71.10 -27.11
C LEU A 283 68.86 -71.51 -27.43
N GLU A 284 69.87 -70.92 -26.80
CA GLU A 284 71.24 -71.42 -26.81
C GLU A 284 71.31 -72.78 -26.08
N GLY A 285 70.58 -72.95 -24.97
CA GLY A 285 70.40 -74.21 -24.26
C GLY A 285 69.74 -75.28 -25.12
N LEU A 286 68.80 -74.89 -25.98
CA LEU A 286 68.07 -75.70 -26.93
C LEU A 286 68.85 -75.87 -28.23
N GLN A 287 69.79 -74.98 -28.59
CA GLN A 287 70.78 -75.18 -29.65
C GLN A 287 71.90 -76.11 -29.17
N ARG A 288 72.27 -76.05 -27.89
CA ARG A 288 73.13 -77.04 -27.21
C ARG A 288 72.42 -78.37 -27.00
N ARG A 289 71.07 -78.38 -26.87
CA ARG A 289 70.24 -79.59 -26.90
C ARG A 289 69.83 -79.99 -28.32
N LEU A 290 69.91 -79.12 -29.33
CA LEU A 290 69.70 -79.42 -30.76
C LEU A 290 70.99 -80.02 -31.33
N GLY A 291 72.16 -79.50 -30.96
CA GLY A 291 73.42 -80.23 -31.00
C GLY A 291 73.46 -81.50 -30.12
N ARG A 292 72.36 -81.87 -29.43
CA ARG A 292 72.09 -83.21 -28.87
C ARG A 292 70.83 -83.88 -29.45
N GLN A 293 69.96 -83.17 -30.19
CA GLN A 293 68.71 -83.66 -30.80
C GLN A 293 68.81 -83.84 -32.31
N GLU A 294 69.81 -83.26 -32.96
CA GLU A 294 70.46 -83.73 -34.19
C GLU A 294 71.18 -85.04 -33.85
N LYS A 295 71.86 -85.10 -32.69
CA LYS A 295 72.28 -86.37 -32.06
C LYS A 295 71.14 -87.21 -31.48
N LEU A 296 69.90 -86.72 -31.49
CA LEU A 296 68.68 -87.53 -31.33
C LEU A 296 67.85 -87.55 -32.62
N GLN A 297 68.40 -87.15 -33.77
CA GLN A 297 67.90 -87.37 -35.14
C GLN A 297 68.68 -88.50 -35.79
N GLU A 298 69.98 -88.59 -35.49
CA GLU A 298 70.73 -89.83 -35.34
C GLU A 298 69.92 -90.89 -34.55
N ASN A 299 69.19 -90.48 -33.49
CA ASN A 299 68.19 -91.34 -32.81
C ASN A 299 66.72 -91.16 -33.28
N LEU A 300 66.36 -90.20 -34.15
CA LEU A 300 64.99 -90.03 -34.66
C LEU A 300 64.77 -90.95 -35.85
N VAL A 301 65.82 -91.34 -36.57
CA VAL A 301 65.82 -92.56 -37.40
C VAL A 301 65.41 -93.80 -36.57
N ALA A 302 65.67 -93.82 -35.25
CA ALA A 302 65.13 -94.82 -34.32
C ALA A 302 63.76 -94.45 -33.69
N LEU A 303 63.27 -93.22 -33.86
CA LEU A 303 61.90 -92.78 -33.51
C LEU A 303 60.95 -92.76 -34.72
N GLU A 304 61.43 -93.03 -35.95
CA GLU A 304 60.55 -93.43 -37.06
C GLU A 304 59.86 -94.77 -36.78
N LEU A 305 60.40 -95.56 -35.85
CA LEU A 305 59.76 -96.73 -35.21
C LEU A 305 58.68 -96.34 -34.16
N GLU A 306 58.58 -95.04 -33.79
CA GLU A 306 57.53 -94.49 -32.92
C GLU A 306 56.49 -93.66 -33.69
N LYS A 307 56.87 -93.07 -34.83
CA LYS A 307 55.97 -92.51 -35.85
C LYS A 307 54.84 -93.48 -36.21
N GLU A 308 55.15 -94.77 -36.36
CA GLU A 308 54.16 -95.84 -36.54
C GLU A 308 53.18 -95.99 -35.36
N ARG A 309 53.65 -95.79 -34.13
CA ARG A 309 52.81 -95.81 -32.91
C ARG A 309 51.92 -94.57 -32.79
N LEU A 310 52.35 -93.42 -33.31
CA LEU A 310 51.55 -92.20 -33.32
C LEU A 310 50.41 -92.26 -34.35
N LEU A 311 50.59 -92.94 -35.48
CA LEU A 311 49.50 -93.20 -36.43
C LEU A 311 48.34 -93.97 -35.77
N ALA A 312 48.63 -94.93 -34.89
CA ALA A 312 47.61 -95.64 -34.10
C ALA A 312 46.87 -94.71 -33.11
N LYS A 313 47.49 -93.62 -32.64
CA LYS A 313 46.82 -92.59 -31.83
C LYS A 313 45.97 -91.66 -32.69
N LEU A 314 46.41 -91.30 -33.89
CA LEU A 314 45.61 -90.51 -34.85
C LEU A 314 44.28 -91.23 -35.14
N GLN A 315 44.37 -92.53 -35.42
CA GLN A 315 43.22 -93.44 -35.59
C GLN A 315 42.31 -93.58 -34.36
N SER A 316 42.68 -93.05 -33.19
CA SER A 316 41.80 -92.97 -32.00
C SER A 316 41.07 -91.64 -31.90
N TRP A 317 41.67 -90.53 -32.35
CA TRP A 317 40.97 -89.24 -32.51
C TRP A 317 39.96 -89.28 -33.66
N GLU A 318 40.29 -89.97 -34.75
CA GLU A 318 39.36 -90.27 -35.86
C GLU A 318 38.12 -91.09 -35.42
N ARG A 319 38.16 -91.76 -34.25
CA ARG A 319 37.01 -92.45 -33.64
C ARG A 319 36.23 -91.56 -32.66
N LEU A 320 36.83 -90.48 -32.16
CA LEU A 320 36.13 -89.49 -31.34
C LEU A 320 35.17 -88.63 -32.20
N ASP A 321 35.60 -88.21 -33.40
CA ASP A 321 34.72 -87.57 -34.42
C ASP A 321 33.46 -88.41 -34.71
N GLN A 322 33.60 -89.75 -34.69
CA GLN A 322 32.52 -90.72 -34.91
C GLN A 322 31.58 -90.94 -33.71
N THR A 323 31.91 -90.43 -32.52
CA THR A 323 31.15 -90.70 -31.28
C THR A 323 30.54 -89.47 -30.62
N THR A 324 31.11 -88.27 -30.80
CA THR A 324 30.56 -87.02 -30.22
C THR A 324 29.75 -86.16 -31.18
N GLY A 325 29.77 -86.43 -32.49
CA GLY A 325 28.90 -85.78 -33.49
C GLY A 325 29.20 -84.29 -33.77
N LEU A 326 30.21 -83.72 -33.12
CA LEU A 326 30.78 -82.41 -33.44
C LEU A 326 31.97 -82.63 -34.39
N SER A 327 32.00 -81.92 -35.51
CA SER A 327 33.04 -82.06 -36.55
C SER A 327 34.39 -81.53 -36.05
N ILE A 328 35.18 -82.39 -35.40
CA ILE A 328 36.38 -82.04 -34.65
C ILE A 328 37.40 -83.16 -34.87
N ARG A 329 38.31 -82.95 -35.81
CA ARG A 329 39.26 -83.98 -36.29
C ARG A 329 40.69 -83.72 -35.85
N THR A 330 40.94 -82.52 -35.33
CA THR A 330 42.25 -82.12 -34.78
C THR A 330 42.10 -81.44 -33.41
N PRO A 331 43.11 -81.53 -32.53
CA PRO A 331 43.14 -80.75 -31.28
C PRO A 331 43.07 -79.23 -31.48
N GLU A 332 43.40 -78.75 -32.68
CA GLU A 332 43.29 -77.34 -33.07
C GLU A 332 41.84 -76.88 -33.28
N GLU A 333 40.94 -77.79 -33.67
CA GLU A 333 39.51 -77.45 -33.84
C GLU A 333 38.82 -77.36 -32.46
N LEU A 334 39.25 -78.18 -31.49
CA LEU A 334 38.91 -77.96 -30.08
C LEU A 334 39.38 -76.59 -29.60
N SER A 335 40.65 -76.22 -29.85
CA SER A 335 41.18 -74.94 -29.34
C SER A 335 40.49 -73.72 -29.97
N ARG A 336 40.16 -73.76 -31.27
CA ARG A 336 39.35 -72.71 -31.93
C ARG A 336 37.96 -72.58 -31.29
N PHE A 337 37.25 -73.69 -31.07
CA PHE A 337 35.93 -73.69 -30.44
C PHE A 337 35.96 -73.18 -28.99
N ILE A 338 37.00 -73.57 -28.22
CA ILE A 338 37.25 -73.06 -26.87
C ILE A 338 37.50 -71.55 -26.89
N VAL A 339 38.28 -71.03 -27.83
CA VAL A 339 38.53 -69.59 -27.99
C VAL A 339 37.25 -68.83 -28.36
N GLU A 340 36.41 -69.36 -29.24
CA GLU A 340 35.10 -68.74 -29.54
C GLU A 340 34.18 -68.68 -28.31
N LEU A 341 34.14 -69.74 -27.48
CA LEU A 341 33.38 -69.74 -26.24
C LEU A 341 33.95 -68.71 -25.24
N GLN A 342 35.27 -68.65 -25.08
CA GLN A 342 35.94 -67.68 -24.21
C GLN A 342 35.67 -66.22 -24.64
N GLN A 343 35.67 -65.94 -25.95
CA GLN A 343 35.32 -64.61 -26.47
C GLN A 343 33.85 -64.24 -26.18
N ARG A 344 32.92 -65.20 -26.31
CA ARG A 344 31.50 -64.99 -25.96
C ARG A 344 31.32 -64.76 -24.45
N GLU A 345 32.05 -65.49 -23.62
CA GLU A 345 32.06 -65.27 -22.16
C GLU A 345 32.59 -63.88 -21.78
N LEU A 346 33.69 -63.41 -22.39
CA LEU A 346 34.25 -62.09 -22.12
C LEU A 346 33.25 -60.98 -22.48
N ALA A 347 32.65 -61.05 -23.67
CA ALA A 347 31.62 -60.10 -24.10
C ALA A 347 30.37 -60.07 -23.19
N LEU A 348 30.05 -61.18 -22.51
CA LEU A 348 28.99 -61.23 -21.48
C LEU A 348 29.46 -60.64 -20.14
N LYS A 349 30.72 -60.85 -19.74
CA LYS A 349 31.33 -60.26 -18.54
C LYS A 349 31.38 -58.72 -18.64
N ASP A 350 31.69 -58.17 -19.82
CA ASP A 350 31.71 -56.71 -20.06
C ASP A 350 30.32 -56.07 -20.07
N ARG A 351 29.30 -56.78 -20.58
CA ARG A 351 27.90 -56.36 -20.47
C ARG A 351 27.42 -56.38 -19.01
N ASN A 352 27.89 -57.33 -18.22
CA ASN A 352 27.57 -57.41 -16.80
C ASN A 352 28.30 -56.32 -15.98
N SER A 353 29.56 -56.00 -16.29
CA SER A 353 30.30 -54.92 -15.61
C SER A 353 29.73 -53.53 -15.90
N THR A 354 29.24 -53.29 -17.11
CA THR A 354 28.54 -52.04 -17.49
C THR A 354 27.16 -51.91 -16.84
N ILE A 355 26.37 -52.99 -16.78
CA ILE A 355 25.07 -52.98 -16.07
C ILE A 355 25.25 -52.83 -14.54
N THR A 356 26.21 -53.52 -13.93
CA THR A 356 26.44 -53.41 -12.48
C THR A 356 27.07 -52.07 -12.06
N SER A 357 27.78 -51.38 -12.94
CA SER A 357 28.28 -50.03 -12.66
C SER A 357 27.21 -48.95 -12.82
N SER A 358 26.29 -49.08 -13.79
CA SER A 358 25.15 -48.15 -13.90
C SER A 358 24.14 -48.32 -12.75
N ALA A 359 23.84 -49.56 -12.34
CA ALA A 359 23.02 -49.86 -11.17
C ALA A 359 23.56 -49.17 -9.90
N ARG A 360 24.87 -49.34 -9.60
CA ARG A 360 25.54 -48.66 -8.47
C ARG A 360 25.56 -47.13 -8.58
N GLY A 361 25.47 -46.58 -9.80
CA GLY A 361 25.31 -45.14 -10.02
C GLY A 361 23.93 -44.66 -9.58
N LEU A 362 22.88 -45.39 -9.97
CA LEU A 362 21.49 -45.10 -9.59
C LEU A 362 21.25 -45.31 -8.08
N GLU A 363 21.80 -46.36 -7.49
CA GLU A 363 21.75 -46.61 -6.03
C GLU A 363 22.31 -45.42 -5.24
N LYS A 364 23.45 -44.85 -5.67
CA LYS A 364 24.04 -43.65 -5.03
C LYS A 364 23.17 -42.42 -5.19
N ALA A 365 22.60 -42.19 -6.36
CA ALA A 365 21.69 -41.07 -6.60
C ALA A 365 20.41 -41.17 -5.74
N LEU A 366 19.85 -42.37 -5.59
CA LEU A 366 18.70 -42.63 -4.71
C LEU A 366 19.03 -42.33 -3.24
N LEU A 367 20.19 -42.74 -2.75
CA LEU A 367 20.64 -42.44 -1.38
C LEU A 367 20.85 -40.93 -1.17
N GLN A 368 21.43 -40.22 -2.15
CA GLN A 368 21.60 -38.76 -2.09
C GLN A 368 20.26 -38.03 -2.03
N LEU A 369 19.31 -38.36 -2.93
CA LEU A 369 17.97 -37.79 -2.91
C LEU A 369 17.21 -38.11 -1.62
N GLN A 370 17.38 -39.31 -1.05
CA GLN A 370 16.78 -39.69 0.24
C GLN A 370 17.36 -38.87 1.41
N GLU A 371 18.66 -38.57 1.38
CA GLU A 371 19.35 -37.70 2.35
C GLU A 371 18.90 -36.23 2.21
N GLU A 372 18.74 -35.72 0.99
CA GLU A 372 18.22 -34.37 0.71
C GLU A 372 16.76 -34.22 1.20
N VAL A 373 15.89 -35.19 0.91
CA VAL A 373 14.51 -35.24 1.42
C VAL A 373 14.48 -35.28 2.97
N ARG A 374 15.41 -36.01 3.60
CA ARG A 374 15.57 -36.03 5.06
C ARG A 374 15.97 -34.65 5.60
N GLN A 375 16.90 -33.95 4.94
CA GLN A 375 17.36 -32.62 5.34
C GLN A 375 16.26 -31.55 5.20
N ALA A 376 15.57 -31.51 4.06
CA ALA A 376 14.42 -30.63 3.84
C ALA A 376 13.29 -30.92 4.85
N GLY A 377 13.06 -32.20 5.18
CA GLY A 377 12.13 -32.60 6.23
C GLY A 377 12.48 -32.04 7.62
N SER A 378 13.77 -32.05 8.01
CA SER A 378 14.19 -31.41 9.27
C SER A 378 14.02 -29.89 9.26
N GLN A 379 14.39 -29.20 8.17
CA GLN A 379 14.24 -27.75 8.05
C GLN A 379 12.76 -27.34 8.16
N LEU A 380 11.85 -28.05 7.48
CA LEU A 380 10.41 -27.81 7.57
C LEU A 380 9.86 -27.97 9.00
N LEU A 381 10.41 -28.90 9.80
CA LEU A 381 10.03 -29.07 11.20
C LEU A 381 10.56 -27.95 12.10
N GLU A 382 11.72 -27.36 11.78
CA GLU A 382 12.25 -26.19 12.49
C GLU A 382 11.45 -24.92 12.19
N GLU A 383 11.10 -24.66 10.93
CA GLU A 383 10.23 -23.53 10.56
C GLU A 383 8.82 -23.64 11.18
N ARG A 384 8.27 -24.86 11.27
CA ARG A 384 7.01 -25.09 12.01
C ARG A 384 7.13 -24.73 13.49
N LYS A 385 8.20 -25.15 14.18
CA LYS A 385 8.45 -24.77 15.58
C LYS A 385 8.61 -23.26 15.76
N LYS A 386 9.36 -22.59 14.88
CA LYS A 386 9.51 -21.13 14.89
C LYS A 386 8.13 -20.47 14.77
N ARG A 387 7.34 -20.85 13.76
CA ARG A 387 5.96 -20.36 13.56
C ARG A 387 5.10 -20.58 14.81
N GLU A 388 5.13 -21.75 15.43
CA GLU A 388 4.35 -22.05 16.65
C GLU A 388 4.74 -21.12 17.81
N THR A 389 6.02 -20.81 18.00
CA THR A 389 6.46 -19.84 19.04
C THR A 389 6.03 -18.40 18.72
N HIS A 390 6.07 -17.98 17.46
CA HIS A 390 5.59 -16.66 17.04
C HIS A 390 4.07 -16.53 17.16
N GLU A 391 3.29 -17.56 16.78
CA GLU A 391 1.84 -17.60 17.02
C GLU A 391 1.51 -17.56 18.52
N ALA A 392 2.27 -18.27 19.37
CA ALA A 392 2.11 -18.20 20.82
C ALA A 392 2.42 -16.81 21.40
N LEU A 393 3.43 -16.11 20.86
CA LEU A 393 3.75 -14.73 21.22
C LEU A 393 2.63 -13.76 20.79
N ALA A 394 2.16 -13.86 19.55
CA ALA A 394 1.06 -13.03 19.04
C ALA A 394 -0.21 -13.18 19.89
N ARG A 395 -0.58 -14.41 20.27
CA ARG A 395 -1.73 -14.70 21.17
C ARG A 395 -1.52 -14.13 22.58
N ARG A 396 -0.29 -13.95 23.07
CA ARG A 396 0.01 -13.27 24.35
C ARG A 396 -0.11 -11.75 24.21
N LEU A 397 0.42 -11.18 23.13
CA LEU A 397 0.35 -9.73 22.84
C LEU A 397 -1.11 -9.28 22.64
N GLN A 398 -1.91 -10.01 21.87
CA GLN A 398 -3.35 -9.76 21.70
C GLN A 398 -4.10 -9.73 23.04
N LYS A 399 -3.80 -10.65 23.96
CA LYS A 399 -4.38 -10.64 25.32
C LYS A 399 -3.95 -9.41 26.12
N ARG A 400 -2.69 -8.97 26.01
CA ARG A 400 -2.20 -7.75 26.67
C ARG A 400 -2.85 -6.49 26.11
N VAL A 401 -2.98 -6.37 24.79
CA VAL A 401 -3.70 -5.26 24.13
C VAL A 401 -5.16 -5.23 24.56
N LEU A 402 -5.84 -6.37 24.66
CA LEU A 402 -7.23 -6.43 25.14
C LEU A 402 -7.38 -5.97 26.61
N LEU A 403 -6.41 -6.28 27.48
CA LEU A 403 -6.40 -5.79 28.87
C LEU A 403 -6.15 -4.28 28.92
N LEU A 404 -5.11 -3.78 28.24
CA LEU A 404 -4.81 -2.34 28.15
C LEU A 404 -5.98 -1.53 27.54
N THR A 405 -6.71 -2.12 26.58
CA THR A 405 -7.93 -1.51 26.00
C THR A 405 -9.02 -1.38 27.06
N LYS A 406 -9.27 -2.42 27.87
CA LYS A 406 -10.25 -2.36 28.97
C LYS A 406 -9.82 -1.40 30.08
N GLU A 407 -8.54 -1.33 30.40
CA GLU A 407 -7.98 -0.38 31.38
C GLU A 407 -8.14 1.06 30.88
N ARG A 408 -7.80 1.34 29.62
CA ARG A 408 -8.01 2.64 28.95
C ARG A 408 -9.48 3.04 28.96
N ASP A 409 -10.38 2.14 28.58
CA ASP A 409 -11.80 2.46 28.46
C ASP A 409 -12.49 2.55 29.83
N GLY A 410 -12.01 1.82 30.84
CA GLY A 410 -12.37 2.03 32.24
C GLY A 410 -11.90 3.38 32.77
N MET A 411 -10.64 3.78 32.53
CA MET A 411 -10.13 5.11 32.89
C MET A 411 -10.90 6.23 32.17
N ARG A 412 -11.25 6.04 30.89
CA ARG A 412 -12.10 6.99 30.12
C ARG A 412 -13.51 7.10 30.70
N ALA A 413 -14.11 6.00 31.16
CA ALA A 413 -15.42 6.03 31.83
C ALA A 413 -15.36 6.72 33.20
N ILE A 414 -14.27 6.53 33.95
CA ILE A 414 -14.03 7.22 35.23
C ILE A 414 -13.82 8.72 35.03
N LEU A 415 -13.03 9.12 34.02
CA LEU A 415 -12.88 10.54 33.66
C LEU A 415 -14.21 11.14 33.20
N GLY A 416 -14.95 10.44 32.33
CA GLY A 416 -16.27 10.91 31.88
C GLY A 416 -17.32 11.04 32.99
N SER A 417 -17.22 10.25 34.06
CA SER A 417 -18.07 10.46 35.25
C SER A 417 -17.65 11.71 36.03
N TYR A 418 -16.36 11.94 36.26
CA TYR A 418 -15.89 13.20 36.85
C TYR A 418 -16.22 14.42 35.99
N ASP A 419 -16.07 14.35 34.67
CA ASP A 419 -16.45 15.45 33.76
C ASP A 419 -17.96 15.75 33.82
N SER A 420 -18.80 14.73 34.08
CA SER A 420 -20.24 14.91 34.32
C SER A 420 -20.59 15.45 35.72
N GLU A 421 -19.70 15.29 36.70
CA GLU A 421 -19.82 15.86 38.06
C GLU A 421 -19.23 17.28 38.17
N LEU A 422 -18.34 17.69 37.25
CA LEU A 422 -17.53 18.92 37.35
C LEU A 422 -18.08 20.14 36.59
N ALA A 423 -19.29 20.07 36.03
CA ALA A 423 -19.92 21.18 35.32
C ALA A 423 -20.90 22.00 36.20
N PRO A 424 -20.79 23.33 36.27
CA PRO A 424 -19.55 24.12 36.21
C PRO A 424 -19.49 25.25 37.26
N ALA A 425 -18.34 25.45 37.94
CA ALA A 425 -18.09 26.68 38.71
C ALA A 425 -16.60 27.00 38.93
N GLU A 426 -15.87 26.21 39.71
CA GLU A 426 -14.66 26.66 40.41
C GLU A 426 -13.51 25.64 40.36
N TYR A 427 -12.57 25.72 39.40
CA TYR A 427 -11.17 25.22 39.57
C TYR A 427 -10.13 25.64 38.48
N ALA A 428 -10.36 26.74 37.76
CA ALA A 428 -9.65 27.09 36.52
C ALA A 428 -8.10 26.91 36.50
N PRO A 429 -7.29 27.39 37.47
CA PRO A 429 -5.83 27.35 37.35
C PRO A 429 -5.22 25.95 37.59
N GLN A 430 -5.88 25.10 38.38
CA GLN A 430 -5.43 23.72 38.62
C GLN A 430 -5.97 22.76 37.57
N LEU A 431 -7.17 23.03 37.02
CA LEU A 431 -7.67 22.36 35.82
C LEU A 431 -6.71 22.57 34.64
N ALA A 432 -6.21 23.80 34.42
CA ALA A 432 -5.26 24.10 33.35
C ALA A 432 -3.90 23.38 33.47
N ARG A 433 -3.46 22.98 34.68
CA ARG A 433 -2.27 22.14 34.86
C ARG A 433 -2.56 20.67 34.55
N ARG A 434 -3.67 20.14 35.08
CA ARG A 434 -4.11 18.77 34.79
C ARG A 434 -4.45 18.53 33.32
N LEU A 435 -4.99 19.54 32.63
CA LEU A 435 -5.18 19.52 31.18
C LEU A 435 -3.85 19.36 30.45
N ARG A 436 -2.82 20.13 30.79
CA ARG A 436 -1.48 19.97 30.20
C ARG A 436 -0.86 18.62 30.50
N GLU A 437 -1.00 18.11 31.72
CA GLU A 437 -0.51 16.78 32.11
C GLU A 437 -1.27 15.65 31.35
N ALA A 438 -2.56 15.85 31.07
CA ALA A 438 -3.37 14.97 30.24
C ALA A 438 -3.02 15.08 28.73
N GLU A 439 -2.76 16.29 28.22
CA GLU A 439 -2.28 16.54 26.86
C GLU A 439 -0.91 15.89 26.64
N ASP A 440 0.02 16.05 27.59
CA ASP A 440 1.35 15.44 27.58
C ASP A 440 1.28 13.91 27.55
N THR A 441 0.37 13.31 28.32
CA THR A 441 0.19 11.85 28.35
C THR A 441 -0.58 11.35 27.12
N ALA A 442 -1.54 12.11 26.61
CA ALA A 442 -2.21 11.81 25.34
C ALA A 442 -1.24 11.88 24.16
N GLN A 443 -0.33 12.85 24.11
CA GLN A 443 0.73 12.94 23.10
C GLN A 443 1.69 11.75 23.18
N LYS A 444 2.12 11.35 24.38
CA LYS A 444 2.98 10.15 24.59
C LYS A 444 2.26 8.86 24.15
N VAL A 445 0.97 8.73 24.45
CA VAL A 445 0.15 7.59 23.99
C VAL A 445 -0.09 7.63 22.47
N HIS A 446 -0.24 8.80 21.87
CA HIS A 446 -0.39 8.95 20.42
C HIS A 446 0.90 8.62 19.67
N ALA A 447 2.06 9.07 20.16
CA ALA A 447 3.36 8.69 19.63
C ALA A 447 3.59 7.18 19.74
N HIS A 448 3.22 6.55 20.87
CA HIS A 448 3.30 5.10 20.99
C HIS A 448 2.28 4.35 20.11
N SER A 449 1.12 4.97 19.80
CA SER A 449 0.19 4.43 18.81
C SER A 449 0.81 4.42 17.41
N SER A 450 1.44 5.52 16.99
CA SER A 450 2.08 5.58 15.66
C SER A 450 3.30 4.67 15.56
N GLU A 451 4.08 4.48 16.64
CA GLU A 451 5.12 3.44 16.71
C GLU A 451 4.54 2.02 16.49
N LEU A 452 3.41 1.71 17.12
CA LEU A 452 2.74 0.41 16.99
C LEU A 452 2.06 0.23 15.62
N GLU A 453 1.56 1.31 15.03
CA GLU A 453 1.01 1.33 13.66
C GLU A 453 2.12 1.08 12.62
N VAL A 454 3.32 1.64 12.80
CA VAL A 454 4.51 1.36 11.98
C VAL A 454 5.01 -0.08 12.17
N GLN A 455 5.02 -0.61 13.40
CA GLN A 455 5.35 -2.01 13.64
C GLN A 455 4.31 -2.97 13.01
N LEU A 456 3.03 -2.56 12.98
CA LEU A 456 1.96 -3.32 12.33
C LEU A 456 2.09 -3.30 10.81
N SER A 457 2.42 -2.16 10.19
CA SER A 457 2.64 -2.09 8.73
C SER A 457 3.85 -2.93 8.31
N GLN A 458 4.96 -2.85 9.05
CA GLN A 458 6.14 -3.70 8.84
C GLN A 458 5.79 -5.19 8.92
N ALA A 459 5.05 -5.61 9.94
CA ALA A 459 4.61 -7.01 10.07
C ALA A 459 3.66 -7.47 8.95
N LEU A 460 2.85 -6.56 8.39
CA LEU A 460 1.97 -6.85 7.25
C LEU A 460 2.76 -6.94 5.92
N GLU A 461 3.79 -6.11 5.74
CA GLU A 461 4.72 -6.19 4.61
C GLU A 461 5.54 -7.48 4.65
N GLU A 462 6.07 -7.85 5.82
CA GLU A 462 6.76 -9.14 6.02
C GLU A 462 5.83 -10.33 5.72
N LEU A 463 4.57 -10.29 6.18
CA LEU A 463 3.56 -11.30 5.86
C LEU A 463 3.27 -11.34 4.35
N GLY A 464 3.25 -10.19 3.67
CA GLY A 464 3.12 -10.09 2.22
C GLY A 464 4.28 -10.76 1.48
N ALA A 465 5.52 -10.45 1.87
CA ALA A 465 6.72 -11.05 1.32
C ALA A 465 6.80 -12.57 1.59
N GLN A 466 6.35 -13.04 2.76
CA GLN A 466 6.27 -14.47 3.08
C GLN A 466 5.20 -15.18 2.22
N LYS A 467 4.04 -14.56 1.96
CA LYS A 467 3.04 -15.10 1.02
C LYS A 467 3.60 -15.21 -0.39
N GLN A 468 4.22 -14.15 -0.92
CA GLN A 468 4.83 -14.15 -2.26
C GLN A 468 5.87 -15.28 -2.41
N ARG A 469 6.68 -15.55 -1.37
CA ARG A 469 7.61 -16.69 -1.34
C ARG A 469 6.90 -18.04 -1.32
N ALA A 470 5.81 -18.17 -0.56
CA ALA A 470 5.00 -19.39 -0.54
C ALA A 470 4.30 -19.65 -1.88
N ASP A 471 3.76 -18.60 -2.52
CA ASP A 471 3.15 -18.65 -3.85
C ASP A 471 4.17 -19.04 -4.92
N ALA A 472 5.40 -18.48 -4.85
CA ALA A 472 6.50 -18.84 -5.74
C ALA A 472 6.91 -20.32 -5.56
N LEU A 473 7.11 -20.78 -4.32
CA LEU A 473 7.41 -22.20 -4.03
C LEU A 473 6.26 -23.13 -4.44
N GLU A 474 5.00 -22.68 -4.33
CA GLU A 474 3.85 -23.42 -4.88
C GLU A 474 3.87 -23.48 -6.41
N MET A 475 4.29 -22.41 -7.10
CA MET A 475 4.48 -22.42 -8.55
C MET A 475 5.64 -23.33 -8.96
N GLU A 476 6.76 -23.30 -8.25
CA GLU A 476 7.89 -24.23 -8.45
C GLU A 476 7.45 -25.69 -8.22
N LEU A 477 6.69 -25.99 -7.16
CA LEU A 477 6.14 -27.33 -6.93
C LEU A 477 5.12 -27.75 -8.01
N LYS A 478 4.34 -26.83 -8.57
CA LYS A 478 3.43 -27.09 -9.70
C LYS A 478 4.22 -27.35 -10.99
N MET A 479 5.30 -26.60 -11.23
CA MET A 479 6.21 -26.78 -12.37
C MET A 479 7.01 -28.09 -12.27
N LEU A 480 7.56 -28.41 -11.10
CA LEU A 480 8.25 -29.69 -10.87
C LEU A 480 7.29 -30.87 -10.99
N ARG A 481 6.02 -30.74 -10.54
CA ARG A 481 4.99 -31.76 -10.79
C ARG A 481 4.61 -31.90 -12.26
N SER A 482 4.57 -30.81 -13.04
CA SER A 482 4.32 -30.89 -14.49
C SER A 482 5.53 -31.42 -15.27
N GLN A 483 6.74 -31.31 -14.74
CA GLN A 483 7.94 -31.96 -15.25
C GLN A 483 8.04 -33.45 -14.84
N ALA A 484 7.45 -33.84 -13.72
CA ALA A 484 7.45 -35.22 -13.21
C ALA A 484 6.35 -36.13 -13.80
N GLY A 485 5.37 -35.58 -14.54
CA GLY A 485 4.30 -36.36 -15.19
C GLY A 485 4.32 -36.19 -16.71
N PRO A 486 4.26 -37.28 -17.52
CA PRO A 486 3.88 -38.65 -17.17
C PRO A 486 5.08 -39.63 -17.09
N ALA A 487 6.18 -39.28 -16.42
CA ALA A 487 7.31 -40.21 -16.27
C ALA A 487 6.93 -41.45 -15.43
N GLU A 488 6.20 -41.28 -14.34
CA GLU A 488 5.74 -42.37 -13.46
C GLU A 488 4.55 -43.17 -14.00
N GLN A 489 4.02 -42.85 -15.19
CA GLN A 489 3.00 -43.64 -15.89
C GLN A 489 3.57 -44.44 -17.09
N GLY A 490 4.87 -44.30 -17.39
CA GLY A 490 5.53 -45.03 -18.47
C GLY A 490 5.85 -46.51 -18.16
N PHE A 491 5.62 -46.99 -16.93
CA PHE A 491 5.97 -48.35 -16.52
C PHE A 491 4.97 -49.01 -15.55
N LEU A 492 3.68 -48.69 -15.69
CA LEU A 492 2.64 -49.60 -15.24
C LEU A 492 2.48 -50.72 -16.27
N PHE A 493 3.31 -51.77 -16.15
CA PHE A 493 2.86 -53.10 -16.54
C PHE A 493 1.44 -53.31 -15.99
N SER A 494 0.52 -53.86 -16.79
CA SER A 494 -0.79 -54.17 -16.22
C SER A 494 -0.63 -55.11 -15.02
N ARG A 495 -1.54 -54.99 -14.04
CA ARG A 495 -1.52 -55.90 -12.87
C ARG A 495 -1.59 -57.38 -13.31
N GLU A 496 -2.19 -57.61 -14.48
CA GLU A 496 -2.25 -58.87 -15.19
C GLU A 496 -0.88 -59.29 -15.74
N GLU A 497 -0.15 -58.44 -16.47
CA GLU A 497 1.26 -58.70 -16.88
C GLU A 497 2.18 -59.02 -15.70
N VAL A 498 2.09 -58.26 -14.61
CA VAL A 498 2.88 -58.53 -13.39
C VAL A 498 2.51 -59.89 -12.78
N SER A 499 1.24 -60.30 -12.86
CA SER A 499 0.82 -61.63 -12.41
C SER A 499 1.24 -62.76 -13.36
N ALA A 500 1.22 -62.52 -14.68
CA ALA A 500 1.66 -63.48 -15.69
C ALA A 500 3.18 -63.71 -15.63
N LEU A 501 3.97 -62.66 -15.42
CA LEU A 501 5.41 -62.77 -15.19
C LEU A 501 5.73 -63.54 -13.91
N ARG A 502 4.95 -63.34 -12.82
CA ARG A 502 5.10 -64.14 -11.58
C ARG A 502 4.78 -65.61 -11.80
N LEU A 503 3.67 -65.93 -12.48
CA LEU A 503 3.31 -67.31 -12.81
C LEU A 503 4.37 -67.97 -13.70
N LYS A 504 4.93 -67.26 -14.70
CA LYS A 504 6.00 -67.79 -15.54
C LYS A 504 7.32 -67.99 -14.78
N VAL A 505 7.61 -67.18 -13.75
CA VAL A 505 8.72 -67.44 -12.82
C VAL A 505 8.46 -68.72 -12.01
N GLU A 506 7.28 -68.88 -11.41
CA GLU A 506 6.94 -70.11 -10.67
C GLU A 506 7.00 -71.37 -11.55
N GLU A 507 6.59 -71.29 -12.83
CA GLU A 507 6.73 -72.37 -13.80
C GLU A 507 8.20 -72.71 -14.08
N LEU A 508 9.05 -71.70 -14.33
CA LEU A 508 10.48 -71.89 -14.58
C LEU A 508 11.21 -72.41 -13.34
N GLU A 509 10.80 -72.04 -12.13
CA GLU A 509 11.31 -72.59 -10.88
C GLU A 509 10.93 -74.07 -10.69
N ARG A 510 9.70 -74.45 -11.06
CA ARG A 510 9.26 -75.86 -11.08
C ARG A 510 10.03 -76.68 -12.11
N GLU A 511 10.12 -76.20 -13.35
CA GLU A 511 10.92 -76.81 -14.42
C GLU A 511 12.39 -76.98 -14.00
N ARG A 512 12.99 -75.94 -13.41
CA ARG A 512 14.34 -75.98 -12.86
C ARG A 512 14.48 -77.02 -11.74
N SER A 513 13.52 -77.12 -10.81
CA SER A 513 13.59 -78.11 -9.73
C SER A 513 13.55 -79.55 -10.24
N LEU A 514 12.73 -79.82 -11.27
CA LEU A 514 12.65 -81.13 -11.94
C LEU A 514 13.95 -81.46 -12.69
N LEU A 515 14.58 -80.46 -13.33
CA LEU A 515 15.88 -80.62 -13.98
C LEU A 515 17.02 -80.83 -12.97
N GLU A 516 16.99 -80.15 -11.82
CA GLU A 516 17.94 -80.36 -10.73
C GLU A 516 17.78 -81.75 -10.09
N ASP A 517 16.56 -82.26 -9.92
CA ASP A 517 16.33 -83.62 -9.42
C ASP A 517 16.67 -84.70 -10.46
N GLY A 518 16.36 -84.47 -11.74
CA GLY A 518 16.82 -85.34 -12.84
C GLY A 518 18.35 -85.38 -12.93
N LYS A 519 19.02 -84.24 -12.73
CA LYS A 519 20.47 -84.15 -12.62
C LYS A 519 21.00 -84.97 -11.42
N LYS A 520 20.45 -84.79 -10.21
CA LYS A 520 20.83 -85.59 -9.02
C LYS A 520 20.64 -87.09 -9.24
N GLN A 521 19.60 -87.51 -9.95
CA GLN A 521 19.37 -88.92 -10.30
C GLN A 521 20.42 -89.45 -11.28
N LEU A 522 20.84 -88.66 -12.28
CA LEU A 522 21.91 -89.03 -13.21
C LEU A 522 23.28 -89.03 -12.52
N GLU A 523 23.56 -88.06 -11.64
CA GLU A 523 24.78 -88.03 -10.82
C GLU A 523 24.84 -89.26 -9.91
N ALA A 524 23.76 -89.62 -9.21
CA ALA A 524 23.68 -90.83 -8.39
C ALA A 524 23.75 -92.14 -9.21
N GLN A 525 23.38 -92.13 -10.50
CA GLN A 525 23.60 -93.27 -11.40
C GLN A 525 25.07 -93.37 -11.83
N LEU A 526 25.71 -92.25 -12.16
CA LEU A 526 27.14 -92.18 -12.48
C LEU A 526 28.01 -92.57 -11.28
N GLU A 527 27.65 -92.15 -10.06
CA GLU A 527 28.32 -92.59 -8.83
C GLU A 527 28.20 -94.11 -8.63
N ARG A 528 27.01 -94.68 -8.84
CA ARG A 528 26.81 -96.14 -8.76
C ARG A 528 27.62 -96.91 -9.81
N LEU A 529 27.67 -96.43 -11.04
CA LEU A 529 28.50 -97.01 -12.11
C LEU A 529 30.00 -96.88 -11.76
N THR A 530 30.43 -95.73 -11.24
CA THR A 530 31.82 -95.51 -10.78
C THR A 530 32.21 -96.44 -9.62
N LEU A 531 31.27 -96.77 -8.73
CA LEU A 531 31.48 -97.66 -7.59
C LEU A 531 31.37 -99.16 -7.93
N GLN A 532 30.70 -99.54 -9.02
CA GLN A 532 30.48 -100.95 -9.40
C GLN A 532 31.28 -101.40 -10.64
N GLY A 533 31.72 -100.46 -11.47
CA GLY A 533 32.39 -100.71 -12.75
C GLY A 533 31.44 -101.08 -13.89
N ASP A 534 31.90 -100.89 -15.12
CA ASP A 534 31.11 -101.12 -16.35
C ASP A 534 30.92 -102.61 -16.65
N TYR A 535 29.98 -103.26 -15.96
CA TYR A 535 29.74 -104.71 -16.09
C TYR A 535 28.26 -105.07 -16.33
N ASP A 536 27.91 -105.37 -17.58
CA ASP A 536 26.59 -105.84 -18.01
C ASP A 536 26.21 -107.17 -17.33
N GLN A 537 25.49 -107.12 -16.21
CA GLN A 537 25.03 -108.31 -15.47
C GLN A 537 24.22 -109.31 -16.33
N SER A 538 23.64 -108.84 -17.44
CA SER A 538 22.89 -109.64 -18.43
C SER A 538 23.77 -110.34 -19.48
N ARG A 539 25.05 -109.95 -19.65
CA ARG A 539 25.96 -110.47 -20.67
C ARG A 539 27.16 -111.23 -20.10
N THR A 540 27.66 -110.86 -18.93
CA THR A 540 28.89 -111.44 -18.35
C THR A 540 28.64 -112.18 -17.04
N LYS A 541 28.76 -113.52 -17.09
CA LYS A 541 28.74 -114.39 -15.89
C LYS A 541 30.14 -114.52 -15.30
N VAL A 542 30.34 -114.04 -14.07
CA VAL A 542 31.58 -114.22 -13.32
C VAL A 542 31.72 -115.68 -12.88
N LEU A 543 32.67 -116.41 -13.46
CA LEU A 543 32.98 -117.79 -13.09
C LEU A 543 34.11 -117.86 -12.07
N HIS A 544 33.76 -118.04 -10.79
CA HIS A 544 34.72 -118.33 -9.74
C HIS A 544 35.25 -119.76 -9.85
N LEU A 545 36.29 -119.97 -10.67
CA LEU A 545 36.98 -121.25 -10.82
C LEU A 545 37.84 -121.56 -9.57
N SER A 546 37.23 -122.21 -8.58
CA SER A 546 37.89 -122.71 -7.36
C SER A 546 39.02 -123.72 -7.63
N LEU A 547 39.04 -124.34 -8.81
CA LEU A 547 40.13 -125.16 -9.33
C LEU A 547 40.71 -124.51 -10.60
N ASN A 548 41.66 -123.58 -10.42
CA ASN A 548 42.36 -122.95 -11.53
C ASN A 548 43.36 -123.95 -12.17
N PRO A 549 43.19 -124.37 -13.43
CA PRO A 549 44.06 -125.38 -14.06
C PRO A 549 45.51 -124.91 -14.23
N ALA A 550 45.74 -123.60 -14.44
CA ALA A 550 47.08 -123.04 -14.47
C ALA A 550 47.78 -123.06 -13.10
N SER A 551 47.01 -123.09 -12.00
CA SER A 551 47.57 -123.28 -10.65
C SER A 551 47.93 -124.74 -10.37
N ALA A 552 47.17 -125.70 -10.91
CA ALA A 552 47.45 -127.12 -10.81
C ALA A 552 48.71 -127.51 -11.61
N ALA A 553 48.80 -127.06 -12.88
CA ALA A 553 49.99 -127.27 -13.71
C ALA A 553 51.27 -126.67 -13.07
N ARG A 554 51.15 -125.53 -12.37
CA ARG A 554 52.25 -124.91 -11.61
C ARG A 554 52.59 -125.62 -10.28
N ARG A 555 51.84 -126.63 -9.85
CA ARG A 555 52.23 -127.54 -8.76
C ARG A 555 52.95 -128.76 -9.34
N GLN A 556 52.34 -129.42 -10.34
CA GLN A 556 52.93 -130.55 -11.06
C GLN A 556 54.34 -130.23 -11.59
N LEU A 557 54.53 -129.07 -12.26
CA LEU A 557 55.85 -128.66 -12.75
C LEU A 557 56.91 -128.51 -11.65
N ARG A 558 56.52 -128.22 -10.40
CA ARG A 558 57.45 -128.14 -9.26
C ARG A 558 57.74 -129.51 -8.67
N GLU A 559 56.72 -130.35 -8.55
CA GLU A 559 56.84 -131.74 -8.12
C GLU A 559 57.76 -132.53 -9.07
N ASP A 560 57.64 -132.31 -10.37
CA ASP A 560 58.52 -132.91 -11.40
C ASP A 560 59.93 -132.31 -11.40
N GLN A 561 60.09 -131.01 -11.12
CA GLN A 561 61.41 -130.40 -10.90
C GLN A 561 62.13 -130.98 -9.67
N GLN A 562 61.40 -131.26 -8.58
CA GLN A 562 61.95 -131.89 -7.38
C GLN A 562 62.39 -133.34 -7.66
N ARG A 563 61.56 -134.13 -8.36
CA ARG A 563 61.93 -135.49 -8.82
C ARG A 563 63.20 -135.50 -9.65
N LEU A 564 63.30 -134.63 -10.64
CA LEU A 564 64.49 -134.52 -11.50
C LEU A 564 65.73 -134.05 -10.74
N GLN A 565 65.57 -133.26 -9.67
CA GLN A 565 66.68 -132.90 -8.77
C GLN A 565 67.15 -134.11 -7.94
N GLU A 566 66.24 -134.86 -7.32
CA GLU A 566 66.57 -136.11 -6.60
C GLU A 566 67.25 -137.14 -7.52
N GLU A 567 66.76 -137.32 -8.75
CA GLU A 567 67.37 -138.23 -9.73
C GLU A 567 68.76 -137.76 -10.16
N CYS A 568 68.94 -136.46 -10.36
CA CYS A 568 70.25 -135.86 -10.66
C CYS A 568 71.24 -136.00 -9.49
N GLU A 569 70.78 -135.95 -8.24
CA GLU A 569 71.61 -136.19 -7.05
C GLU A 569 72.00 -137.67 -6.93
N ARG A 570 71.04 -138.60 -7.06
CA ARG A 570 71.32 -140.06 -7.11
C ARG A 570 72.28 -140.44 -8.23
N LEU A 571 72.15 -139.84 -9.41
CA LEU A 571 73.08 -140.07 -10.54
C LEU A 571 74.48 -139.49 -10.28
N ARG A 572 74.60 -138.34 -9.60
CA ARG A 572 75.90 -137.78 -9.19
C ARG A 572 76.57 -138.65 -8.11
N GLU A 573 75.80 -139.23 -7.21
CA GLU A 573 76.31 -140.20 -6.22
C GLU A 573 76.77 -141.50 -6.90
N LEU A 574 76.00 -142.00 -7.88
CA LEU A 574 76.37 -143.18 -8.67
C LEU A 574 77.68 -142.96 -9.44
N VAL A 575 77.86 -141.79 -10.08
CA VAL A 575 79.11 -141.43 -10.78
C VAL A 575 80.28 -141.34 -9.80
N ARG A 576 80.12 -140.69 -8.64
CA ARG A 576 81.17 -140.64 -7.60
C ARG A 576 81.56 -142.03 -7.08
N ALA A 577 80.61 -142.96 -6.97
CA ALA A 577 80.90 -144.33 -6.56
C ALA A 577 81.71 -145.10 -7.62
N LEU A 578 81.40 -144.89 -8.91
CA LEU A 578 82.12 -145.51 -10.04
C LEU A 578 83.52 -144.91 -10.23
N GLU A 579 83.70 -143.60 -10.05
CA GLU A 579 85.01 -142.92 -10.10
C GLU A 579 85.95 -143.31 -8.95
N ALA A 580 85.40 -143.82 -7.84
CA ALA A 580 86.17 -144.24 -6.66
C ALA A 580 86.67 -145.70 -6.71
N GLY A 581 86.33 -146.48 -7.74
CA GLY A 581 86.85 -147.85 -7.95
C GLY A 581 86.36 -148.91 -6.96
N GLY A 582 85.32 -148.63 -6.17
CA GLY A 582 84.69 -149.58 -5.25
C GLY A 582 83.52 -150.36 -5.88
N PRO A 583 83.09 -151.48 -5.27
CA PRO A 583 81.90 -152.21 -5.72
C PRO A 583 80.62 -151.37 -5.51
N VAL A 584 79.75 -151.34 -6.52
CA VAL A 584 78.51 -150.56 -6.52
C VAL A 584 77.55 -151.05 -5.42
N PRO A 585 77.04 -150.16 -4.53
CA PRO A 585 76.07 -150.54 -3.51
C PRO A 585 74.75 -151.08 -4.09
N ALA A 586 74.20 -152.13 -3.46
CA ALA A 586 73.12 -152.94 -4.02
C ALA A 586 71.81 -152.18 -4.29
N ASP A 587 71.48 -151.17 -3.47
CA ASP A 587 70.18 -150.49 -3.49
C ASP A 587 70.01 -149.46 -4.63
N LEU A 588 71.04 -149.26 -5.47
CA LEU A 588 70.94 -148.47 -6.72
C LEU A 588 71.00 -149.32 -8.00
N ALA A 589 71.18 -150.65 -7.88
CA ALA A 589 71.20 -151.56 -9.04
C ALA A 589 69.80 -151.82 -9.64
N ALA A 590 68.72 -151.46 -8.93
CA ALA A 590 67.33 -151.80 -9.29
C ALA A 590 66.66 -150.86 -10.31
N ALA A 591 67.32 -149.78 -10.74
CA ALA A 591 66.76 -148.79 -11.67
C ALA A 591 67.32 -148.88 -13.12
N ALA A 592 68.30 -149.75 -13.36
CA ALA A 592 68.97 -149.89 -14.67
C ALA A 592 68.44 -151.09 -15.48
N GLY A 593 67.10 -151.20 -15.61
CA GLY A 593 66.45 -152.34 -16.27
C GLY A 593 65.37 -151.91 -17.28
N LEU A 594 65.68 -152.01 -18.58
CA LEU A 594 64.71 -151.88 -19.67
C LEU A 594 63.93 -153.19 -19.86
N PRO A 595 62.59 -153.21 -19.79
CA PRO A 595 61.77 -154.28 -20.35
C PRO A 595 61.41 -154.00 -21.82
N SER A 596 61.46 -155.04 -22.66
CA SER A 596 61.21 -154.96 -24.10
C SER A 596 59.72 -155.05 -24.48
N SER A 597 59.43 -154.68 -25.73
CA SER A 597 58.12 -154.58 -26.39
C SER A 597 57.29 -155.88 -26.44
N LYS A 598 56.00 -155.70 -26.80
CA LYS A 598 54.98 -156.65 -27.34
C LYS A 598 54.03 -157.32 -26.33
N GLU A 599 52.71 -157.04 -26.41
CA GLU A 599 51.63 -157.73 -27.18
C GLU A 599 51.13 -159.02 -26.47
N VAL A 600 49.83 -159.38 -26.35
CA VAL A 600 48.57 -158.79 -26.89
C VAL A 600 47.29 -159.20 -26.09
N ALA A 601 46.25 -158.35 -26.17
CA ALA A 601 44.78 -158.57 -25.98
C ALA A 601 44.13 -159.34 -24.79
N GLY A 602 43.07 -158.75 -24.22
CA GLY A 602 42.04 -159.40 -23.38
C GLY A 602 40.85 -158.48 -23.01
N ARG A 603 39.62 -158.88 -23.31
CA ARG A 603 38.30 -158.18 -23.08
C ARG A 603 37.28 -159.24 -22.53
N PRO A 604 35.99 -158.98 -22.15
CA PRO A 604 35.06 -157.88 -22.50
C PRO A 604 34.20 -157.27 -21.31
N PRO A 605 32.83 -157.16 -21.30
CA PRO A 605 32.11 -155.85 -21.38
C PRO A 605 31.04 -155.57 -20.26
N PRO A 606 30.46 -154.34 -20.15
CA PRO A 606 29.32 -153.80 -20.99
C PRO A 606 29.72 -152.71 -22.04
N ARG A 607 28.88 -152.04 -22.88
CA ARG A 607 27.41 -151.95 -23.22
C ARG A 607 26.50 -150.92 -22.45
N PRO A 608 25.43 -150.31 -23.06
CA PRO A 608 25.44 -149.48 -24.31
C PRO A 608 24.39 -148.31 -24.47
N SER A 609 24.73 -147.23 -25.20
CA SER A 609 23.80 -146.39 -26.04
C SER A 609 24.61 -145.34 -26.86
N VAL A 610 24.78 -145.35 -28.21
CA VAL A 610 23.82 -145.18 -29.35
C VAL A 610 23.29 -143.72 -29.44
N ARG A 611 23.44 -142.90 -30.51
CA ARG A 611 23.72 -143.04 -31.99
C ARG A 611 24.87 -142.06 -32.42
N GLY A 612 25.34 -141.80 -33.66
CA GLY A 612 25.03 -142.18 -35.07
C GLY A 612 24.29 -141.08 -35.87
N ARG A 613 24.63 -140.63 -37.11
CA ARG A 613 25.64 -141.02 -38.17
C ARG A 613 25.92 -139.83 -39.16
N PRO A 614 26.85 -139.94 -40.16
CA PRO A 614 27.33 -138.82 -41.02
C PRO A 614 26.93 -138.89 -42.53
N TRP A 615 27.62 -138.11 -43.40
CA TRP A 615 27.55 -137.98 -44.90
C TRP A 615 26.50 -136.94 -45.44
N ALA A 616 26.61 -136.28 -46.62
CA ALA A 616 27.69 -136.07 -47.61
C ALA A 616 27.42 -134.90 -48.60
N VAL A 617 28.43 -134.54 -49.39
CA VAL A 617 28.47 -134.00 -50.79
C VAL A 617 27.13 -133.68 -51.50
N ARG A 618 26.98 -132.45 -52.05
CA ARG A 618 27.12 -132.12 -53.50
C ARG A 618 26.96 -130.62 -53.84
N GLU A 619 27.33 -130.22 -55.06
CA GLU A 619 27.09 -128.89 -55.66
C GLU A 619 25.61 -128.66 -56.04
N VAL A 620 25.23 -127.39 -56.25
CA VAL A 620 24.42 -126.88 -57.39
C VAL A 620 24.63 -125.36 -57.49
N GLU A 621 24.58 -124.81 -58.72
CA GLU A 621 24.87 -123.39 -59.03
C GLU A 621 23.56 -122.57 -59.31
N PRO A 622 23.52 -121.41 -60.02
CA PRO A 622 22.60 -120.30 -59.69
C PRO A 622 21.23 -120.37 -60.40
N PRO A 623 20.33 -119.38 -60.21
CA PRO A 623 20.24 -118.33 -61.25
C PRO A 623 19.82 -116.90 -60.81
N SER A 624 20.52 -115.90 -61.38
CA SER A 624 19.99 -114.80 -62.23
C SER A 624 18.70 -113.99 -61.93
N ARG A 625 18.83 -112.65 -62.10
CA ARG A 625 17.83 -111.69 -62.69
C ARG A 625 16.57 -111.34 -61.85
N GLN A 626 15.85 -110.20 -62.05
CA GLN A 626 16.08 -108.92 -62.75
C GLN A 626 15.06 -107.82 -62.29
N VAL A 627 15.38 -106.54 -62.59
CA VAL A 627 14.45 -105.41 -62.89
C VAL A 627 13.42 -104.95 -61.84
N GLY A 628 13.39 -103.63 -61.59
CA GLY A 628 12.30 -102.97 -60.86
C GLY A 628 12.45 -101.44 -60.77
N GLY A 629 11.99 -100.70 -61.78
CA GLY A 629 11.55 -99.30 -61.61
C GLY A 629 10.05 -99.24 -61.24
N PRO A 630 9.35 -98.08 -61.28
CA PRO A 630 9.72 -96.84 -61.99
C PRO A 630 9.36 -95.53 -61.24
N ALA A 631 9.20 -94.44 -62.02
CA ALA A 631 8.30 -93.30 -61.79
C ALA A 631 8.76 -92.08 -60.95
N SER A 632 9.02 -91.00 -61.69
CA SER A 632 8.77 -89.57 -61.43
C SER A 632 7.31 -89.29 -60.96
N PRO A 633 6.94 -88.07 -60.46
CA PRO A 633 7.12 -86.81 -61.22
C PRO A 633 7.36 -85.49 -60.43
N SER A 634 7.74 -84.46 -61.21
CA SER A 634 7.60 -83.01 -60.96
C SER A 634 6.10 -82.58 -61.13
N PRO A 635 5.67 -81.28 -61.27
CA PRO A 635 6.41 -80.00 -61.34
C PRO A 635 5.78 -78.80 -60.55
N ALA A 636 6.49 -77.66 -60.55
CA ALA A 636 6.00 -76.26 -60.69
C ALA A 636 7.21 -75.33 -60.42
N ALA A 637 7.72 -74.44 -61.28
CA ALA A 637 7.15 -73.55 -62.30
C ALA A 637 6.39 -72.34 -61.71
N GLY A 638 6.90 -71.13 -61.96
CA GLY A 638 6.42 -69.88 -61.35
C GLY A 638 7.23 -68.65 -61.77
N GLU A 639 7.35 -68.41 -63.08
CA GLU A 639 7.94 -67.18 -63.62
C GLU A 639 6.94 -66.01 -63.56
N CYS A 640 7.40 -64.85 -63.07
CA CYS A 640 6.97 -63.51 -63.48
C CYS A 640 7.96 -62.49 -62.88
N HIS A 641 8.82 -61.84 -63.66
CA HIS A 641 8.58 -60.72 -64.59
C HIS A 641 8.41 -59.35 -63.93
N LEU A 642 9.19 -58.39 -64.44
CA LEU A 642 9.06 -56.93 -64.32
C LEU A 642 9.39 -56.34 -62.92
N SER A 643 10.06 -55.17 -62.81
CA SER A 643 10.70 -54.33 -63.84
C SER A 643 11.85 -53.48 -63.28
N ALA A 644 12.53 -52.76 -64.19
CA ALA A 644 13.48 -51.69 -63.93
C ALA A 644 12.89 -50.56 -63.02
N VAL A 645 13.63 -49.55 -62.55
CA VAL A 645 14.37 -48.54 -63.35
C VAL A 645 15.50 -47.86 -62.56
N CYS A 646 16.66 -47.68 -63.21
CA CYS A 646 17.62 -46.61 -62.89
C CYS A 646 17.47 -45.44 -63.87
N PRO A 647 17.59 -44.19 -63.39
CA PRO A 647 18.35 -43.16 -64.11
C PRO A 647 19.42 -42.56 -63.16
N LEU A 648 20.69 -42.50 -63.53
CA LEU A 648 21.32 -41.62 -64.53
C LEU A 648 21.40 -40.13 -64.12
N ILE A 649 22.61 -39.59 -64.27
CA ILE A 649 23.10 -38.31 -63.75
C ILE A 649 23.11 -37.24 -64.85
N PRO A 650 22.82 -35.96 -64.54
CA PRO A 650 23.74 -34.88 -64.93
C PRO A 650 23.94 -33.84 -63.80
N ARG A 651 25.15 -33.68 -63.25
CA ARG A 651 26.25 -32.83 -63.76
C ARG A 651 25.93 -31.33 -63.98
N LYS A 652 26.34 -30.50 -63.00
CA LYS A 652 27.27 -29.34 -63.12
C LYS A 652 27.61 -28.86 -61.70
N ARG A 653 28.90 -28.73 -61.31
CA ARG A 653 29.74 -27.50 -61.32
C ARG A 653 29.07 -26.33 -60.57
N SER A 654 29.68 -25.67 -59.57
CA SER A 654 31.13 -25.44 -59.35
C SER A 654 31.59 -25.39 -57.87
N ALA A 655 32.88 -25.68 -57.65
CA ALA A 655 33.68 -25.42 -56.43
C ALA A 655 34.68 -24.25 -56.73
N PRO A 656 35.73 -23.93 -55.91
CA PRO A 656 36.12 -24.30 -54.53
C PRO A 656 36.07 -23.05 -53.59
N ARG A 657 36.66 -22.91 -52.38
CA ARG A 657 37.75 -23.56 -51.57
C ARG A 657 37.35 -23.50 -50.06
N GLY A 658 38.02 -24.13 -49.09
CA GLY A 658 39.10 -25.13 -49.11
C GLY A 658 39.86 -25.21 -47.76
N GLN A 659 40.63 -26.30 -47.55
CA GLN A 659 41.55 -26.57 -46.42
C GLN A 659 40.92 -26.78 -45.01
N GLY A 660 41.41 -27.81 -44.30
CA GLY A 660 41.09 -28.15 -42.88
C GLY A 660 42.33 -27.96 -41.98
N PRO A 661 42.62 -28.81 -40.94
CA PRO A 661 41.98 -30.09 -40.55
C PRO A 661 41.86 -30.35 -39.01
N CYS A 662 41.54 -31.61 -38.63
CA CYS A 662 41.83 -32.31 -37.33
C CYS A 662 41.03 -32.04 -36.01
N LEU A 663 40.07 -32.94 -35.73
CA LEU A 663 39.90 -33.89 -34.57
C LEU A 663 40.91 -33.88 -33.38
N PRO A 664 40.63 -34.51 -32.18
CA PRO A 664 39.34 -34.88 -31.51
C PRO A 664 39.27 -34.88 -29.92
N THR A 665 38.04 -35.06 -29.36
CA THR A 665 37.62 -35.83 -28.12
C THR A 665 38.00 -35.52 -26.63
N CYS A 666 36.97 -35.52 -25.75
CA CYS A 666 36.86 -36.02 -24.34
C CYS A 666 37.56 -35.33 -23.10
N GLY A 667 36.90 -35.28 -21.92
CA GLY A 667 37.40 -34.75 -20.60
C GLY A 667 36.97 -35.56 -19.34
N HIS A 668 37.18 -35.10 -18.05
CA HIS A 668 36.57 -35.57 -16.71
C HIS A 668 37.64 -36.40 -15.70
N PHE A 669 37.74 -37.28 -14.53
CA PHE A 669 37.27 -38.31 -13.32
C PHE A 669 37.19 -38.12 -11.73
N GLY A 670 36.32 -37.31 -11.11
CA GLY A 670 36.08 -37.24 -9.66
C GLY A 670 36.89 -36.19 -8.90
N ASP A 671 36.33 -35.79 -7.75
CA ASP A 671 36.83 -34.82 -6.75
C ASP A 671 38.25 -35.12 -6.23
N PRO A 672 38.87 -34.21 -5.44
CA PRO A 672 38.95 -34.54 -4.01
C PRO A 672 38.85 -33.36 -3.02
N ALA A 673 38.79 -33.71 -1.74
CA ALA A 673 38.63 -32.82 -0.59
C ALA A 673 39.93 -32.61 0.23
N SER A 674 39.79 -31.88 1.35
CA SER A 674 40.67 -31.91 2.56
C SER A 674 42.03 -31.18 2.50
N PRO A 675 42.65 -30.83 3.66
CA PRO A 675 42.10 -30.64 5.02
C PRO A 675 42.63 -29.41 5.80
N LEU A 676 42.00 -29.15 6.96
CA LEU A 676 42.60 -28.62 8.21
C LEU A 676 43.54 -27.40 8.17
N ARG A 677 43.03 -26.26 8.65
CA ARG A 677 43.41 -25.79 10.00
C ARG A 677 42.29 -25.00 10.68
#